data_AF-A0A075AWB6-F1
#
_entry.id   AF-A0A075AWB6-F1
#
_cell.length_a   1.000
_cell.length_b   1.000
_cell.length_c   1.000
_cell.angle_alpha   90.00
_cell.angle_beta   90.00
_cell.angle_gamma   90.00
#
_symmetry.space_group_name_H-M   'P 1'
#
loop_
_entity.id
_entity.type
_entity.pdbx_description
1 polymer ?
#
loop_
_entity_poly.entity_id
_entity_poly.type
_entity_poly.pdbx_seq_one_letter_code
_entity_poly.pdbx_strand_id
1 'polypeptide(L)'
;MTTTEMSKSLLFLGAMTVAFTVTYFSERNGKESLKISRKTQVGFDHLLKIGEIVFDETLIREQLSRNYLYFGDEKMEKIRNSFVVVVGAGGVGSHAISMLIRTGVGKIRIIDFDQVTLSSLNRHACAVHSDVGTSKVECIKQYFSKVAPWCDIEIRNEMYNLEKSDVLLSGNPDFVIDCIDNIKTKVELLKYCHENKIPVVSSMGAGAKCDPTSIQICDISESSEDPLAKATRKSLKKFGITDGIPVVYSTERANGISLMPLSEDNVNDAKQFAPFDDFRVRILPVLGTLPALFGNTIATYVLLKITNWEHFHPLVAKNRTALYTKFHKDLVLKEGQKINLTISDLKYVFEQIWFGRSITSLDSDNLILVKWRKENPLSMFNLVCLTKNESKLHESYENLEDAYGLEFVSSVDNKLDRERTYFECLFTIFAQIGHAINSTQYSKFCKFRNQMSRRFFVGGNWKMNSSNQHLAEHTKLLNSINADDVEVVIAPPSIYLCSVRDKLDKNIGVASQNCYFVDNGAFTGEISPSMLLDNDIRYVIIGHSERRTIFHETDELIANKVAFAISKGLIVIACIGETLAERERNDTLNVVYRQLTALKEKLENEAGWKNVVIAYEPVWAIGTGKVATPAQVHKAIRDWLTKNVSSKVSSDTRIIYGGSVTADNCKELAHQPDVDGFLVGGASLKPEFVDIVRARK
;
A
#
# COMPACT_ATOMS: atom_id res chain seq x y z
N MET A 1 -5.00 3.93 17.28
CA MET A 1 -6.04 3.30 16.43
C MET A 1 -6.44 1.99 17.07
N THR A 2 -7.55 2.02 17.81
CA THR A 2 -8.25 0.82 18.25
C THR A 2 -8.78 0.09 17.00
N THR A 3 -8.77 -1.24 17.07
CA THR A 3 -9.17 -2.20 16.01
C THR A 3 -10.59 -1.96 15.45
N THR A 4 -11.37 -1.10 16.11
CA THR A 4 -12.75 -0.72 15.77
C THR A 4 -12.88 0.41 14.74
N GLU A 5 -11.88 1.29 14.57
CA GLU A 5 -11.92 2.34 13.52
C GLU A 5 -11.36 1.88 12.17
N MET A 6 -10.40 0.96 12.21
CA MET A 6 -9.85 0.34 11.01
C MET A 6 -10.92 -0.49 10.29
N SER A 7 -11.80 -1.14 11.05
CA SER A 7 -12.94 -1.90 10.52
C SER A 7 -14.01 -0.99 9.91
N LYS A 8 -14.35 0.15 10.55
CA LYS A 8 -15.29 1.13 9.98
C LYS A 8 -14.75 1.81 8.72
N SER A 9 -13.45 2.12 8.68
CA SER A 9 -12.82 2.74 7.50
C SER A 9 -12.73 1.77 6.32
N LEU A 10 -12.43 0.47 6.57
CA LEU A 10 -12.50 -0.55 5.52
C LEU A 10 -13.93 -0.80 5.03
N LEU A 11 -14.93 -0.75 5.92
CA LEU A 11 -16.34 -0.86 5.55
C LEU A 11 -16.81 0.35 4.72
N PHE A 12 -16.34 1.56 5.02
CA PHE A 12 -16.67 2.78 4.29
C PHE A 12 -15.95 2.86 2.92
N LEU A 13 -14.69 2.42 2.84
CA LEU A 13 -13.96 2.29 1.58
C LEU A 13 -14.58 1.20 0.70
N GLY A 14 -14.99 0.08 1.29
CA GLY A 14 -15.75 -0.98 0.62
C GLY A 14 -17.09 -0.49 0.08
N ALA A 15 -17.85 0.27 0.88
CA ALA A 15 -19.14 0.84 0.49
C ALA A 15 -19.01 1.89 -0.63
N MET A 16 -17.98 2.74 -0.59
CA MET A 16 -17.71 3.72 -1.66
C MET A 16 -17.25 3.05 -2.95
N THR A 17 -16.44 1.99 -2.88
CA THR A 17 -16.00 1.24 -4.06
C THR A 17 -17.18 0.51 -4.72
N VAL A 18 -18.10 -0.05 -3.93
CA VAL A 18 -19.33 -0.68 -4.42
C VAL A 18 -20.29 0.35 -5.00
N ALA A 19 -20.50 1.49 -4.33
CA ALA A 19 -21.33 2.58 -4.84
C ALA A 19 -20.79 3.15 -6.16
N PHE A 20 -19.48 3.32 -6.29
CA PHE A 20 -18.85 3.78 -7.54
C PHE A 20 -18.92 2.74 -8.66
N THR A 21 -18.81 1.45 -8.34
CA THR A 21 -18.99 0.38 -9.33
C THR A 21 -20.42 0.40 -9.86
N VAL A 22 -21.41 0.60 -8.99
CA VAL A 22 -22.83 0.73 -9.38
C VAL A 22 -23.07 1.98 -10.24
N THR A 23 -22.46 3.12 -9.93
CA THR A 23 -22.59 4.34 -10.76
C THR A 23 -21.87 4.19 -12.11
N TYR A 24 -20.69 3.57 -12.14
CA TYR A 24 -19.92 3.29 -13.35
C TYR A 24 -20.63 2.30 -14.30
N PHE A 25 -21.35 1.30 -13.77
CA PHE A 25 -22.20 0.42 -14.58
C PHE A 25 -23.52 1.10 -15.00
N SER A 26 -24.05 2.02 -14.19
CA SER A 26 -25.27 2.77 -14.51
C SER A 26 -25.09 3.74 -15.68
N GLU A 27 -23.89 4.28 -15.90
CA GLU A 27 -23.61 5.17 -17.05
C GLU A 27 -23.36 4.39 -18.35
N ARG A 28 -22.98 3.10 -18.25
CA ARG A 28 -22.70 2.23 -19.40
C ARG A 28 -23.97 1.67 -20.06
N ASN A 29 -25.07 1.57 -19.31
CA ASN A 29 -26.37 1.18 -19.81
C ASN A 29 -27.24 2.43 -20.01
N GLY A 30 -27.29 2.93 -21.24
CA GLY A 30 -28.05 4.12 -21.61
C GLY A 30 -29.49 4.09 -21.08
N LYS A 31 -29.97 5.28 -20.69
CA LYS A 31 -31.34 5.64 -20.25
C LYS A 31 -32.42 4.62 -20.65
N GLU A 32 -32.68 3.64 -19.80
CA GLU A 32 -34.01 3.07 -19.64
C GLU A 32 -34.45 3.24 -18.19
N SER A 33 -35.45 4.09 -18.01
CA SER A 33 -36.14 4.29 -16.75
C SER A 33 -36.81 2.97 -16.32
N LEU A 34 -36.18 2.23 -15.42
CA LEU A 34 -36.79 1.10 -14.74
C LEU A 34 -37.92 1.59 -13.82
N LYS A 35 -39.13 1.67 -14.38
CA LYS A 35 -40.37 1.62 -13.60
C LYS A 35 -40.42 0.26 -12.91
N ILE A 36 -40.27 0.24 -11.60
CA ILE A 36 -40.47 -0.97 -10.78
C ILE A 36 -41.96 -1.33 -10.86
N SER A 37 -42.30 -2.21 -11.80
CA SER A 37 -43.57 -2.92 -11.86
C SER A 37 -43.51 -4.09 -10.88
N ARG A 38 -44.30 -4.01 -9.81
CA ARG A 38 -44.68 -5.17 -9.01
C ARG A 38 -45.49 -6.12 -9.91
N LYS A 39 -44.86 -7.18 -10.41
CA LYS A 39 -45.44 -8.54 -10.64
C LYS A 39 -44.60 -9.29 -11.67
N THR A 40 -43.85 -10.29 -11.20
CA THR A 40 -43.85 -11.63 -11.83
C THR A 40 -43.28 -12.65 -10.86
N GLN A 41 -44.15 -13.56 -10.40
CA GLN A 41 -43.75 -14.87 -9.89
C GLN A 41 -43.01 -15.59 -11.01
N VAL A 42 -41.78 -16.04 -10.77
CA VAL A 42 -41.13 -17.06 -11.60
C VAL A 42 -40.56 -18.10 -10.63
N GLY A 43 -40.85 -19.36 -10.94
CA GLY A 43 -40.77 -20.51 -10.03
C GLY A 43 -39.38 -20.79 -9.49
N PHE A 44 -39.35 -21.26 -8.24
CA PHE A 44 -38.19 -21.81 -7.56
C PHE A 44 -37.92 -23.22 -8.08
N ASP A 45 -36.89 -23.38 -8.90
CA ASP A 45 -36.26 -24.68 -9.16
C ASP A 45 -34.73 -24.50 -9.22
N HIS A 46 -34.07 -24.52 -8.06
CA HIS A 46 -32.60 -24.63 -7.97
C HIS A 46 -32.21 -25.48 -6.76
N LEU A 47 -31.94 -26.77 -7.01
CA LEU A 47 -31.35 -27.71 -6.06
C LEU A 47 -30.14 -28.37 -6.71
N LEU A 48 -28.94 -28.06 -6.25
CA LEU A 48 -27.74 -28.83 -6.53
C LEU A 48 -27.70 -30.03 -5.57
N LYS A 49 -27.85 -31.25 -6.11
CA LYS A 49 -27.78 -32.49 -5.34
C LYS A 49 -26.33 -32.96 -5.20
N ILE A 50 -25.81 -32.86 -3.98
CA ILE A 50 -24.69 -33.70 -3.50
C ILE A 50 -25.13 -34.29 -2.15
N GLY A 51 -24.87 -35.58 -1.95
CA GLY A 51 -25.45 -36.45 -0.92
C GLY A 51 -25.78 -35.81 0.44
N GLU A 52 -27.09 -35.70 0.69
CA GLU A 52 -27.78 -35.53 1.98
C GLU A 52 -27.64 -34.22 2.80
N ILE A 53 -26.98 -33.17 2.31
CA ILE A 53 -27.13 -31.82 2.89
C ILE A 53 -27.35 -30.79 1.77
N VAL A 54 -28.58 -30.29 1.65
CA VAL A 54 -28.92 -29.19 0.74
C VAL A 54 -28.53 -27.88 1.42
N PHE A 55 -27.45 -27.27 0.95
CA PHE A 55 -27.09 -25.92 1.37
C PHE A 55 -27.93 -24.91 0.58
N ASP A 56 -28.51 -23.95 1.29
CA ASP A 56 -29.22 -22.83 0.65
C ASP A 56 -28.22 -21.98 -0.13
N GLU A 57 -28.36 -21.97 -1.46
CA GLU A 57 -27.53 -21.14 -2.36
C GLU A 57 -27.63 -19.65 -2.00
N THR A 58 -28.71 -19.21 -1.34
CA THR A 58 -28.83 -17.84 -0.83
C THR A 58 -27.77 -17.55 0.24
N LEU A 59 -27.49 -18.50 1.14
CA LEU A 59 -26.47 -18.35 2.18
C LEU A 59 -25.05 -18.45 1.61
N ILE A 60 -24.84 -19.32 0.63
CA ILE A 60 -23.55 -19.43 -0.08
C ILE A 60 -23.26 -18.13 -0.83
N ARG A 61 -24.27 -17.59 -1.52
CA ARG A 61 -24.17 -16.32 -2.24
C ARG A 61 -23.85 -15.16 -1.29
N GLU A 62 -24.45 -15.13 -0.10
CA GLU A 62 -24.12 -14.13 0.92
C GLU A 62 -22.66 -14.27 1.40
N GLN A 63 -22.21 -15.50 1.68
CA GLN A 63 -20.81 -15.80 2.03
C GLN A 63 -19.83 -15.35 0.94
N LEU A 64 -20.22 -15.50 -0.33
CA LEU A 64 -19.42 -15.17 -1.51
C LEU A 64 -19.75 -13.80 -2.12
N SER A 65 -20.51 -12.95 -1.42
CA SER A 65 -21.09 -11.70 -1.96
C SER A 65 -20.07 -10.80 -2.65
N ARG A 66 -18.86 -10.68 -2.07
CA ARG A 66 -17.75 -9.90 -2.67
C ARG A 66 -17.27 -10.47 -4.01
N ASN A 67 -17.25 -11.80 -4.15
CA ASN A 67 -16.86 -12.45 -5.41
C ASN A 67 -17.96 -12.30 -6.46
N TYR A 68 -19.23 -12.39 -6.06
CA TYR A 68 -20.37 -12.08 -6.94
C TYR A 68 -20.36 -10.63 -7.43
N LEU A 69 -20.04 -9.67 -6.56
CA LEU A 69 -19.88 -8.27 -6.96
C LEU A 69 -18.71 -8.06 -7.93
N TYR A 70 -17.63 -8.83 -7.81
CA TYR A 70 -16.44 -8.71 -8.65
C TYR A 70 -16.61 -9.39 -10.03
N PHE A 71 -16.99 -10.67 -10.04
CA PHE A 71 -17.08 -11.46 -11.25
C PHE A 71 -18.42 -11.29 -11.98
N GLY A 72 -19.49 -10.91 -11.27
CA GLY A 72 -20.86 -10.99 -11.78
C GLY A 72 -21.40 -12.42 -11.76
N ASP A 73 -22.71 -12.55 -11.94
CA ASP A 73 -23.43 -13.81 -11.78
C ASP A 73 -22.97 -14.91 -12.74
N GLU A 74 -22.85 -14.60 -14.04
CA GLU A 74 -22.49 -15.58 -15.08
C GLU A 74 -21.10 -16.19 -14.85
N LYS A 75 -20.12 -15.35 -14.48
CA LYS A 75 -18.74 -15.82 -14.23
C LYS A 75 -18.63 -16.54 -12.89
N MET A 76 -19.40 -16.11 -11.88
CA MET A 76 -19.48 -16.87 -10.63
C MET A 76 -20.07 -18.25 -10.85
N GLU A 77 -21.10 -18.40 -11.68
CA GLU A 77 -21.65 -19.71 -12.02
C GLU A 77 -20.58 -20.64 -12.63
N LYS A 78 -19.71 -20.12 -13.51
CA LYS A 78 -18.56 -20.87 -14.04
C LYS A 78 -17.58 -21.28 -12.93
N ILE A 79 -17.29 -20.41 -11.97
CA ILE A 79 -16.44 -20.74 -10.81
C ILE A 79 -17.12 -21.81 -9.94
N ARG A 80 -18.42 -21.67 -9.65
CA ARG A 80 -19.20 -22.61 -8.84
C ARG A 80 -19.21 -24.00 -9.46
N ASN A 81 -19.35 -24.09 -10.78
CA ASN A 81 -19.41 -25.37 -11.50
C ASN A 81 -18.03 -25.94 -11.85
N SER A 82 -16.94 -25.21 -11.55
CA SER A 82 -15.59 -25.65 -11.92
C SER A 82 -15.06 -26.79 -11.06
N PHE A 83 -14.28 -27.66 -11.72
CA PHE A 83 -13.52 -28.74 -11.11
C PHE A 83 -12.00 -28.47 -11.24
N VAL A 84 -11.34 -28.26 -10.10
CA VAL A 84 -9.90 -28.00 -10.05
C VAL A 84 -9.16 -29.15 -9.37
N VAL A 85 -8.09 -29.63 -9.98
CA VAL A 85 -7.20 -30.65 -9.39
C VAL A 85 -5.91 -29.98 -8.92
N VAL A 86 -5.52 -30.21 -7.66
CA VAL A 86 -4.27 -29.70 -7.09
C VAL A 86 -3.35 -30.86 -6.74
N VAL A 87 -2.16 -30.88 -7.35
CA VAL A 87 -1.13 -31.89 -7.11
C VAL A 87 -0.03 -31.28 -6.26
N GLY A 88 0.12 -31.76 -5.03
CA GLY A 88 0.97 -31.20 -3.99
C GLY A 88 0.21 -30.28 -3.04
N ALA A 89 0.09 -30.69 -1.78
CA ALA A 89 -0.60 -30.02 -0.68
C ALA A 89 0.38 -29.37 0.32
N GLY A 90 1.61 -29.05 -0.11
CA GLY A 90 2.61 -28.37 0.70
C GLY A 90 2.29 -26.88 0.97
N GLY A 91 3.32 -26.08 1.22
CA GLY A 91 3.15 -24.64 1.51
C GLY A 91 2.50 -23.84 0.37
N VAL A 92 2.77 -24.18 -0.89
CA VAL A 92 2.12 -23.49 -2.03
C VAL A 92 0.70 -24.00 -2.24
N GLY A 93 0.55 -25.32 -2.37
CA GLY A 93 -0.73 -25.95 -2.70
C GLY A 93 -1.80 -25.74 -1.64
N SER A 94 -1.47 -25.83 -0.35
CA SER A 94 -2.46 -25.59 0.73
C SER A 94 -3.03 -24.16 0.68
N HIS A 95 -2.21 -23.16 0.33
CA HIS A 95 -2.66 -21.78 0.15
C HIS A 95 -3.50 -21.60 -1.13
N ALA A 96 -3.11 -22.24 -2.24
CA ALA A 96 -3.90 -22.23 -3.47
C ALA A 96 -5.30 -22.83 -3.25
N ILE A 97 -5.37 -24.02 -2.63
CA ILE A 97 -6.62 -24.70 -2.28
C ILE A 97 -7.48 -23.80 -1.38
N SER A 98 -6.88 -23.19 -0.37
CA SER A 98 -7.59 -22.28 0.55
C SER A 98 -8.32 -21.17 -0.18
N MET A 99 -7.66 -20.50 -1.13
CA MET A 99 -8.26 -19.39 -1.86
C MET A 99 -9.25 -19.84 -2.93
N LEU A 100 -9.03 -20.98 -3.59
CA LEU A 100 -9.99 -21.54 -4.55
C LEU A 100 -11.32 -21.89 -3.88
N ILE A 101 -11.26 -22.62 -2.75
CA ILE A 101 -12.45 -22.97 -1.97
C ILE A 101 -13.14 -21.71 -1.47
N ARG A 102 -12.41 -20.77 -0.88
CA ARG A 102 -13.02 -19.54 -0.34
C ARG A 102 -13.58 -18.61 -1.41
N THR A 103 -13.16 -18.75 -2.67
CA THR A 103 -13.68 -17.94 -3.78
C THR A 103 -14.97 -18.50 -4.37
N GLY A 104 -15.21 -19.81 -4.23
CA GLY A 104 -16.45 -20.42 -4.72
C GLY A 104 -16.26 -21.69 -5.54
N VAL A 105 -15.05 -22.23 -5.72
CA VAL A 105 -14.85 -23.44 -6.54
C VAL A 105 -15.65 -24.61 -5.96
N GLY A 106 -16.58 -25.16 -6.74
CA GLY A 106 -17.52 -26.18 -6.24
C GLY A 106 -16.91 -27.55 -6.04
N LYS A 107 -15.90 -27.93 -6.83
CA LYS A 107 -15.23 -29.22 -6.71
C LYS A 107 -13.73 -29.09 -6.76
N ILE A 108 -13.05 -29.66 -5.78
CA ILE A 108 -11.58 -29.73 -5.74
C ILE A 108 -11.11 -31.15 -5.46
N ARG A 109 -10.17 -31.64 -6.26
CA ARG A 109 -9.43 -32.87 -5.96
C ARG A 109 -8.01 -32.53 -5.52
N ILE A 110 -7.59 -33.10 -4.39
CA ILE A 110 -6.28 -32.88 -3.80
C ILE A 110 -5.48 -34.19 -3.86
N ILE A 111 -4.30 -34.15 -4.47
CA ILE A 111 -3.39 -35.29 -4.59
C ILE A 111 -2.08 -34.96 -3.87
N ASP A 112 -1.79 -35.64 -2.78
CA ASP A 112 -0.53 -35.53 -2.03
C ASP A 112 -0.38 -36.77 -1.15
N PHE A 113 0.85 -37.24 -0.93
CA PHE A 113 1.15 -38.44 -0.14
C PHE A 113 1.83 -38.13 1.20
N ASP A 114 2.23 -36.88 1.43
CA ASP A 114 2.97 -36.49 2.61
C ASP A 114 2.04 -36.37 3.83
N GLN A 115 2.67 -36.50 5.00
CA GLN A 115 2.06 -36.17 6.28
C GLN A 115 2.42 -34.74 6.72
N VAL A 116 1.57 -34.18 7.58
CA VAL A 116 1.85 -32.92 8.26
C VAL A 116 2.99 -33.15 9.26
N THR A 117 4.10 -32.44 9.07
CA THR A 117 5.24 -32.43 10.00
C THR A 117 5.24 -31.17 10.85
N LEU A 118 5.97 -31.14 11.97
CA LEU A 118 6.21 -29.91 12.73
C LEU A 118 6.79 -28.80 11.85
N SER A 119 7.73 -29.16 10.97
CA SER A 119 8.32 -28.24 10.02
C SER A 119 7.33 -27.74 8.97
N SER A 120 6.16 -28.35 8.79
CA SER A 120 5.11 -27.89 7.87
C SER A 120 4.27 -26.74 8.44
N LEU A 121 4.14 -26.66 9.77
CA LEU A 121 3.26 -25.70 10.46
C LEU A 121 3.63 -24.23 10.23
N ASN A 122 4.89 -23.96 9.87
CA ASN A 122 5.36 -22.59 9.62
C ASN A 122 4.88 -22.00 8.28
N ARG A 123 4.31 -22.80 7.39
CA ARG A 123 3.94 -22.37 6.01
C ARG A 123 2.71 -23.06 5.42
N HIS A 124 2.13 -24.05 6.10
CA HIS A 124 0.93 -24.74 5.64
C HIS A 124 -0.31 -23.93 6.01
N ALA A 125 -1.26 -23.76 5.09
CA ALA A 125 -2.34 -22.78 5.23
C ALA A 125 -3.33 -23.07 6.37
N CYS A 126 -3.54 -24.34 6.71
CA CYS A 126 -4.62 -24.75 7.62
C CYS A 126 -4.22 -25.79 8.68
N ALA A 127 -2.97 -26.27 8.68
CA ALA A 127 -2.55 -27.30 9.61
C ALA A 127 -2.25 -26.69 10.98
N VAL A 128 -2.76 -27.32 12.03
CA VAL A 128 -2.48 -26.94 13.42
C VAL A 128 -1.63 -27.99 14.11
N HIS A 129 -1.18 -27.70 15.34
CA HIS A 129 -0.30 -28.61 16.09
C HIS A 129 -0.92 -30.00 16.30
N SER A 130 -2.26 -30.10 16.43
CA SER A 130 -2.95 -31.39 16.59
C SER A 130 -2.95 -32.25 15.32
N ASP A 131 -2.65 -31.66 14.16
CA ASP A 131 -2.69 -32.36 12.87
C ASP A 131 -1.34 -33.02 12.53
N VAL A 132 -0.29 -32.80 13.33
CA VAL A 132 1.03 -33.37 13.11
C VAL A 132 0.93 -34.90 13.11
N GLY A 133 1.42 -35.54 12.04
CA GLY A 133 1.33 -36.99 11.81
C GLY A 133 0.11 -37.43 10.99
N THR A 134 -0.85 -36.54 10.72
CA THR A 134 -1.97 -36.84 9.80
C THR A 134 -1.58 -36.58 8.35
N SER A 135 -2.28 -37.19 7.39
CA SER A 135 -2.08 -36.88 5.97
C SER A 135 -2.44 -35.43 5.65
N LYS A 136 -1.65 -34.74 4.83
CA LYS A 136 -1.92 -33.35 4.44
C LYS A 136 -3.28 -33.20 3.76
N VAL A 137 -3.65 -34.15 2.90
CA VAL A 137 -4.94 -34.09 2.19
C VAL A 137 -6.13 -34.23 3.15
N GLU A 138 -6.00 -35.07 4.16
CA GLU A 138 -7.03 -35.27 5.18
C GLU A 138 -7.16 -34.03 6.09
N CYS A 139 -6.03 -33.46 6.52
CA CYS A 139 -6.00 -32.19 7.27
C CYS A 139 -6.74 -31.07 6.52
N ILE A 140 -6.47 -30.91 5.22
CA ILE A 140 -7.14 -29.90 4.38
C ILE A 140 -8.65 -30.21 4.29
N LYS A 141 -9.03 -31.45 4.02
CA LYS A 141 -10.45 -31.84 3.92
C LYS A 141 -11.20 -31.54 5.22
N GLN A 142 -10.66 -31.94 6.37
CA GLN A 142 -11.29 -31.71 7.67
C GLN A 142 -11.43 -30.23 8.02
N TYR A 143 -10.42 -29.41 7.66
CA TYR A 143 -10.48 -27.98 7.88
C TYR A 143 -11.54 -27.32 6.98
N PHE A 144 -11.51 -27.58 5.67
CA PHE A 144 -12.39 -26.89 4.73
C PHE A 144 -13.82 -27.41 4.73
N SER A 145 -14.07 -28.64 5.18
CA SER A 145 -15.44 -29.11 5.46
C SER A 145 -16.16 -28.24 6.50
N LYS A 146 -15.42 -27.52 7.36
CA LYS A 146 -15.97 -26.55 8.32
C LYS A 146 -16.14 -25.15 7.72
N VAL A 147 -15.37 -24.81 6.69
CA VAL A 147 -15.30 -23.47 6.09
C VAL A 147 -16.27 -23.30 4.92
N ALA A 148 -16.34 -24.31 4.07
CA ALA A 148 -17.12 -24.35 2.84
C ALA A 148 -17.68 -25.77 2.68
N PRO A 149 -18.68 -26.15 3.48
CA PRO A 149 -19.24 -27.50 3.47
C PRO A 149 -19.94 -27.84 2.15
N TRP A 150 -20.24 -26.84 1.33
CA TRP A 150 -20.79 -26.96 -0.01
C TRP A 150 -19.76 -27.35 -1.09
N CYS A 151 -18.46 -27.36 -0.76
CA CYS A 151 -17.40 -27.71 -1.70
C CYS A 151 -17.18 -29.23 -1.68
N ASP A 152 -17.26 -29.88 -2.84
CA ASP A 152 -16.92 -31.30 -2.99
C ASP A 152 -15.39 -31.47 -3.00
N ILE A 153 -14.85 -31.88 -1.84
CA ILE A 153 -13.41 -32.09 -1.65
C ILE A 153 -13.09 -33.58 -1.77
N GLU A 154 -12.54 -33.96 -2.92
CA GLU A 154 -12.00 -35.29 -3.16
C GLU A 154 -10.53 -35.35 -2.75
N ILE A 155 -10.14 -36.36 -1.99
CA ILE A 155 -8.76 -36.55 -1.56
C ILE A 155 -8.17 -37.82 -2.16
N ARG A 156 -6.89 -37.74 -2.56
CA ARG A 156 -6.09 -38.86 -3.02
C ARG A 156 -4.76 -38.84 -2.26
N ASN A 157 -4.68 -39.66 -1.22
CA ASN A 157 -3.48 -39.77 -0.38
C ASN A 157 -2.43 -40.69 -1.05
N GLU A 158 -1.96 -40.31 -2.24
CA GLU A 158 -1.05 -41.11 -3.07
C GLU A 158 -0.06 -40.21 -3.81
N MET A 159 1.12 -40.76 -4.11
CA MET A 159 2.13 -40.05 -4.90
C MET A 159 1.70 -40.05 -6.36
N TYR A 160 1.77 -38.89 -7.01
CA TYR A 160 1.54 -38.79 -8.44
C TYR A 160 2.64 -39.52 -9.21
N ASN A 161 2.25 -40.29 -10.21
CA ASN A 161 3.15 -40.89 -11.19
C ASN A 161 2.46 -40.93 -12.56
N LEU A 162 3.25 -41.11 -13.63
CA LEU A 162 2.73 -41.12 -15.00
C LEU A 162 1.73 -42.28 -15.26
N GLU A 163 1.89 -43.42 -14.59
CA GLU A 163 1.03 -44.60 -14.77
C GLU A 163 -0.39 -44.40 -14.22
N LYS A 164 -0.52 -43.60 -13.17
CA LYS A 164 -1.81 -43.29 -12.53
C LYS A 164 -2.43 -41.99 -13.03
N SER A 165 -1.83 -41.32 -14.02
CA SER A 165 -2.31 -40.03 -14.55
C SER A 165 -3.78 -40.09 -14.97
N ASP A 166 -4.18 -41.15 -15.68
CA ASP A 166 -5.56 -41.36 -16.14
C ASP A 166 -6.56 -41.41 -14.98
N VAL A 167 -6.17 -42.05 -13.87
CA VAL A 167 -7.03 -42.23 -12.69
C VAL A 167 -7.04 -40.96 -11.84
N LEU A 168 -5.86 -40.40 -11.55
CA LEU A 168 -5.71 -39.26 -10.65
C LEU A 168 -6.28 -37.97 -11.24
N LEU A 169 -6.14 -37.78 -12.54
CA LEU A 169 -6.66 -36.60 -13.27
C LEU A 169 -8.00 -36.87 -13.98
N SER A 170 -8.65 -38.00 -13.67
CA SER A 170 -9.97 -38.37 -14.22
C SER A 170 -11.06 -37.34 -13.91
N GLY A 171 -12.10 -37.29 -14.74
CA GLY A 171 -13.27 -36.45 -14.51
C GLY A 171 -13.22 -35.07 -15.16
N ASN A 172 -12.37 -34.90 -16.18
CA ASN A 172 -12.26 -33.67 -17.00
C ASN A 172 -12.11 -32.40 -16.16
N PRO A 173 -10.99 -32.23 -15.45
CA PRO A 173 -10.76 -31.01 -14.69
C PRO A 173 -10.66 -29.79 -15.60
N ASP A 174 -11.32 -28.70 -15.21
CA ASP A 174 -11.20 -27.40 -15.87
C ASP A 174 -9.79 -26.83 -15.71
N PHE A 175 -9.11 -27.19 -14.62
CA PHE A 175 -7.74 -26.77 -14.36
C PHE A 175 -6.97 -27.75 -13.47
N VAL A 176 -5.68 -27.90 -13.78
CA VAL A 176 -4.71 -28.64 -12.94
C VAL A 176 -3.67 -27.67 -12.39
N ILE A 177 -3.40 -27.77 -11.10
CA ILE A 177 -2.40 -26.96 -10.40
C ILE A 177 -1.28 -27.87 -9.93
N ASP A 178 -0.08 -27.62 -10.43
CA ASP A 178 1.13 -28.33 -10.05
C ASP A 178 1.92 -27.55 -8.97
N CYS A 179 1.98 -28.12 -7.77
CA CYS A 179 2.73 -27.62 -6.62
C CYS A 179 3.82 -28.60 -6.16
N ILE A 180 4.24 -29.51 -7.04
CA ILE A 180 5.27 -30.52 -6.77
C ILE A 180 6.65 -29.87 -6.76
N ASP A 181 7.56 -30.33 -5.91
CA ASP A 181 8.95 -29.84 -5.84
C ASP A 181 9.99 -30.78 -6.48
N ASN A 182 9.62 -32.05 -6.71
CA ASN A 182 10.39 -33.03 -7.46
C ASN A 182 10.30 -32.79 -8.98
N ILE A 183 11.46 -32.63 -9.64
CA ILE A 183 11.54 -32.27 -11.06
C ILE A 183 10.99 -33.36 -11.97
N LYS A 184 11.29 -34.64 -11.68
CA LYS A 184 10.86 -35.77 -12.53
C LYS A 184 9.34 -35.86 -12.57
N THR A 185 8.73 -35.93 -11.38
CA THR A 185 7.28 -36.03 -11.20
C THR A 185 6.55 -34.81 -11.77
N LYS A 186 7.11 -33.60 -11.56
CA LYS A 186 6.61 -32.35 -12.17
C LYS A 186 6.59 -32.42 -13.69
N VAL A 187 7.70 -32.84 -14.31
CA VAL A 187 7.80 -32.91 -15.78
C VAL A 187 6.84 -33.95 -16.33
N GLU A 188 6.67 -35.10 -15.67
CA GLU A 188 5.69 -36.13 -16.05
C GLU A 188 4.25 -35.58 -16.01
N LEU A 189 3.87 -34.85 -14.95
CA LEU A 189 2.57 -34.20 -14.84
C LEU A 189 2.34 -33.18 -15.96
N LEU A 190 3.28 -32.26 -16.14
CA LEU A 190 3.16 -31.19 -17.13
C LEU A 190 3.13 -31.73 -18.56
N LYS A 191 3.92 -32.76 -18.85
CA LYS A 191 3.89 -33.46 -20.13
C LYS A 191 2.50 -34.07 -20.38
N TYR A 192 1.99 -34.84 -19.43
CA TYR A 192 0.70 -35.49 -19.55
C TYR A 192 -0.44 -34.48 -19.78
N CYS A 193 -0.46 -33.38 -19.01
CA CYS A 193 -1.46 -32.32 -19.20
C CYS A 193 -1.35 -31.65 -20.58
N HIS A 194 -0.13 -31.37 -21.05
CA HIS A 194 0.09 -30.75 -22.36
C HIS A 194 -0.35 -31.67 -23.52
N GLU A 195 0.00 -32.96 -23.47
CA GLU A 195 -0.39 -33.95 -24.49
C GLU A 195 -1.91 -34.18 -24.55
N ASN A 196 -2.57 -34.18 -23.39
CA ASN A 196 -4.02 -34.36 -23.28
C ASN A 196 -4.82 -33.05 -23.33
N LYS A 197 -4.17 -31.91 -23.58
CA LYS A 197 -4.79 -30.57 -23.62
C LYS A 197 -5.58 -30.20 -22.35
N ILE A 198 -5.12 -30.68 -21.20
CA ILE A 198 -5.67 -30.32 -19.89
C ILE A 198 -5.03 -29.00 -19.45
N PRO A 199 -5.82 -27.94 -19.18
CA PRO A 199 -5.28 -26.67 -18.71
C PRO A 199 -4.48 -26.85 -17.42
N VAL A 200 -3.23 -26.37 -17.39
CA VAL A 200 -2.33 -26.57 -16.26
C VAL A 200 -1.56 -25.30 -15.94
N VAL A 201 -1.26 -25.06 -14.66
CA VAL A 201 -0.32 -24.04 -14.19
C VAL A 201 0.64 -24.64 -13.18
N SER A 202 1.92 -24.29 -13.28
CA SER A 202 2.96 -24.87 -12.42
C SER A 202 3.61 -23.84 -11.51
N SER A 203 3.72 -24.17 -10.23
CA SER A 203 4.56 -23.45 -9.28
C SER A 203 6.03 -23.83 -9.47
N MET A 204 6.89 -22.81 -9.58
CA MET A 204 8.34 -22.95 -9.55
C MET A 204 8.87 -22.79 -8.11
N GLY A 205 10.18 -22.56 -7.95
CA GLY A 205 10.82 -22.59 -6.64
C GLY A 205 10.44 -21.39 -5.78
N ALA A 206 9.78 -21.63 -4.65
CA ALA A 206 9.48 -20.59 -3.64
C ALA A 206 10.54 -20.50 -2.52
N GLY A 207 11.50 -21.42 -2.47
CA GLY A 207 12.57 -21.45 -1.45
C GLY A 207 13.72 -20.50 -1.72
N ALA A 208 14.44 -20.12 -0.67
CA ALA A 208 15.59 -19.19 -0.69
C ALA A 208 15.32 -17.83 -1.38
N LYS A 209 14.10 -17.32 -1.20
CA LYS A 209 13.60 -16.06 -1.76
C LYS A 209 12.95 -15.20 -0.68
N CYS A 210 12.95 -13.89 -0.88
CA CYS A 210 12.37 -12.95 0.07
C CYS A 210 11.56 -11.81 -0.57
N ASP A 211 11.69 -11.56 -1.88
CA ASP A 211 11.03 -10.43 -2.54
C ASP A 211 9.67 -10.84 -3.14
N PRO A 212 8.54 -10.38 -2.55
CA PRO A 212 7.21 -10.69 -3.05
C PRO A 212 6.91 -10.00 -4.39
N THR A 213 7.58 -8.87 -4.70
CA THR A 213 7.34 -8.10 -5.92
C THR A 213 7.98 -8.73 -7.17
N SER A 214 8.90 -9.66 -6.95
CA SER A 214 9.58 -10.41 -8.00
C SER A 214 8.80 -11.64 -8.48
N ILE A 215 7.62 -11.94 -7.92
CA ILE A 215 6.76 -13.05 -8.37
C ILE A 215 6.09 -12.67 -9.69
N GLN A 216 6.17 -13.54 -10.69
CA GLN A 216 5.71 -13.30 -12.06
C GLN A 216 4.96 -14.54 -12.60
N ILE A 217 4.07 -14.29 -13.56
CA ILE A 217 3.36 -15.31 -14.31
C ILE A 217 3.79 -15.20 -15.77
N CYS A 218 4.36 -16.24 -16.35
CA CYS A 218 4.69 -16.27 -17.77
C CYS A 218 4.59 -17.69 -18.33
N ASP A 219 4.77 -17.83 -19.63
CA ASP A 219 5.00 -19.15 -20.22
C ASP A 219 6.38 -19.70 -19.80
N ILE A 220 6.48 -21.02 -19.62
CA ILE A 220 7.74 -21.68 -19.24
C ILE A 220 8.89 -21.31 -20.18
N SER A 221 8.64 -21.10 -21.48
CA SER A 221 9.64 -20.68 -22.46
C SER A 221 10.31 -19.36 -22.10
N GLU A 222 9.56 -18.43 -21.49
CA GLU A 222 9.99 -17.08 -21.15
C GLU A 222 10.57 -16.96 -19.74
N SER A 223 10.44 -18.00 -18.91
CA SER A 223 10.98 -18.02 -17.55
C SER A 223 12.48 -17.73 -17.49
N SER A 224 12.92 -16.94 -16.50
CA SER A 224 14.33 -16.55 -16.34
C SER A 224 14.74 -16.58 -14.87
N GLU A 225 16.05 -16.71 -14.61
CA GLU A 225 16.66 -16.64 -13.26
C GLU A 225 16.27 -17.75 -12.25
N ASP A 226 15.11 -18.39 -12.38
CA ASP A 226 14.66 -19.47 -11.49
C ASP A 226 15.29 -20.84 -11.83
N PRO A 227 16.01 -21.49 -10.88
CA PRO A 227 16.65 -22.78 -11.13
C PRO A 227 15.67 -23.92 -11.43
N LEU A 228 14.52 -23.96 -10.76
CA LEU A 228 13.52 -25.01 -10.94
C LEU A 228 12.83 -24.84 -12.30
N ALA A 229 12.51 -23.61 -12.70
CA ALA A 229 11.99 -23.29 -14.02
C ALA A 229 12.99 -23.66 -15.12
N LYS A 230 14.27 -23.32 -14.93
CA LYS A 230 15.34 -23.68 -15.88
C LYS A 230 15.47 -25.20 -16.03
N ALA A 231 15.47 -25.95 -14.94
CA ALA A 231 15.57 -27.40 -14.96
C ALA A 231 14.34 -28.05 -15.61
N THR A 232 13.14 -27.61 -15.21
CA THR A 232 11.85 -28.08 -15.76
C THR A 232 11.76 -27.82 -17.26
N ARG A 233 12.07 -26.59 -17.70
CA ARG A 233 12.14 -26.23 -19.12
C ARG A 233 13.11 -27.09 -19.91
N LYS A 234 14.33 -27.32 -19.37
CA LYS A 234 15.33 -28.16 -20.04
C LYS A 234 14.84 -29.59 -20.22
N SER A 235 14.13 -30.13 -19.23
CA SER A 235 13.55 -31.48 -19.30
C SER A 235 12.36 -31.55 -20.25
N LEU A 236 11.44 -30.58 -20.22
CA LEU A 236 10.29 -30.50 -21.14
C LEU A 236 10.72 -30.41 -22.61
N LYS A 237 11.78 -29.64 -22.91
CA LYS A 237 12.34 -29.56 -24.28
C LYS A 237 12.78 -30.91 -24.85
N LYS A 238 13.18 -31.87 -24.00
CA LYS A 238 13.55 -33.22 -24.46
C LYS A 238 12.35 -34.00 -24.99
N PHE A 239 11.14 -33.64 -24.57
CA PHE A 239 9.87 -34.21 -25.02
C PHE A 239 9.22 -33.38 -26.13
N GLY A 240 9.92 -32.40 -26.71
CA GLY A 240 9.38 -31.54 -27.77
C GLY A 240 8.48 -30.40 -27.28
N ILE A 241 8.29 -30.24 -25.96
CA ILE A 241 7.46 -29.19 -25.38
C ILE A 241 8.32 -27.94 -25.16
N THR A 242 8.09 -26.91 -25.97
CA THR A 242 8.87 -25.66 -25.94
C THR A 242 8.15 -24.51 -25.21
N ASP A 243 6.83 -24.49 -25.28
CA ASP A 243 5.92 -23.44 -24.80
C ASP A 243 4.52 -24.04 -24.51
N GLY A 244 3.59 -23.20 -24.07
CA GLY A 244 2.20 -23.58 -23.79
C GLY A 244 1.93 -24.03 -22.36
N ILE A 245 2.87 -23.78 -21.44
CA ILE A 245 2.74 -24.14 -20.02
C ILE A 245 2.97 -22.88 -19.18
N PRO A 246 1.92 -22.28 -18.60
CA PRO A 246 2.07 -21.14 -17.73
C PRO A 246 2.68 -21.55 -16.39
N VAL A 247 3.58 -20.71 -15.89
CA VAL A 247 4.31 -20.92 -14.64
C VAL A 247 4.26 -19.68 -13.76
N VAL A 248 4.18 -19.93 -12.45
CA VAL A 248 4.40 -18.91 -11.42
C VAL A 248 5.80 -19.09 -10.87
N TYR A 249 6.65 -18.10 -11.09
CA TYR A 249 8.04 -18.11 -10.68
C TYR A 249 8.43 -16.77 -10.08
N SER A 250 9.64 -16.66 -9.55
CA SER A 250 10.18 -15.36 -9.14
C SER A 250 11.47 -15.06 -9.90
N THR A 251 11.59 -13.82 -10.36
CA THR A 251 12.77 -13.27 -11.04
C THR A 251 13.92 -12.97 -10.07
N GLU A 252 13.70 -13.13 -8.77
CA GLU A 252 14.72 -12.95 -7.75
C GLU A 252 15.82 -14.01 -7.91
N ARG A 253 17.08 -13.57 -7.88
CA ARG A 253 18.22 -14.49 -7.72
C ARG A 253 18.28 -14.92 -6.27
N ALA A 254 18.51 -16.22 -6.02
CA ALA A 254 18.66 -16.74 -4.66
C ALA A 254 19.81 -15.99 -3.94
N ASN A 255 19.46 -15.17 -2.95
CA ASN A 255 20.37 -14.26 -2.27
C ASN A 255 20.98 -14.95 -1.04
N GLY A 256 22.22 -15.44 -1.13
CA GLY A 256 23.08 -15.76 0.03
C GLY A 256 22.61 -16.86 1.00
N ILE A 257 21.44 -17.47 0.79
CA ILE A 257 20.90 -18.54 1.62
C ILE A 257 21.39 -19.89 1.09
N SER A 258 22.27 -20.54 1.84
CA SER A 258 22.79 -21.87 1.53
C SER A 258 21.87 -22.98 2.03
N LEU A 259 22.03 -24.18 1.45
CA LEU A 259 21.41 -25.40 1.98
C LEU A 259 21.89 -25.62 3.42
N MET A 260 20.98 -26.04 4.30
CA MET A 260 21.38 -26.40 5.66
C MET A 260 22.40 -27.55 5.62
N PRO A 261 23.50 -27.46 6.39
CA PRO A 261 24.45 -28.57 6.51
C PRO A 261 23.78 -29.78 7.16
N LEU A 262 24.20 -30.98 6.77
CA LEU A 262 23.77 -32.22 7.42
C LEU A 262 24.42 -32.27 8.80
N SER A 263 23.66 -32.67 9.83
CA SER A 263 24.24 -32.97 11.15
C SER A 263 25.16 -34.19 11.04
N GLU A 264 26.25 -34.22 11.82
CA GLU A 264 27.30 -35.25 11.75
C GLU A 264 26.76 -36.69 11.93
N ASP A 265 25.67 -36.86 12.68
CA ASP A 265 24.98 -38.14 12.88
C ASP A 265 24.27 -38.68 11.61
N ASN A 266 23.95 -37.82 10.64
CA ASN A 266 23.16 -38.18 9.44
C ASN A 266 24.03 -38.41 8.18
N VAL A 267 25.36 -38.41 8.32
CA VAL A 267 26.28 -38.55 7.17
C VAL A 267 26.32 -39.99 6.65
N ASN A 268 26.19 -40.99 7.54
CA ASN A 268 26.23 -42.41 7.17
C ASN A 268 24.84 -42.99 6.81
N ASP A 269 23.75 -42.40 7.32
CA ASP A 269 22.36 -42.88 7.11
C ASP A 269 21.55 -42.06 6.10
N ALA A 270 22.19 -41.18 5.33
CA ALA A 270 21.52 -40.32 4.33
C ALA A 270 20.71 -41.09 3.27
N LYS A 271 20.97 -42.40 3.08
CA LYS A 271 20.18 -43.30 2.24
C LYS A 271 19.09 -44.08 2.99
N GLN A 272 19.18 -44.22 4.31
CA GLN A 272 18.27 -45.06 5.11
C GLN A 272 17.06 -44.30 5.66
N PHE A 273 17.12 -42.97 5.77
CA PHE A 273 15.98 -42.13 6.19
C PHE A 273 15.22 -41.47 5.03
N ALA A 274 15.56 -41.78 3.78
CA ALA A 274 14.74 -41.42 2.63
C ALA A 274 13.70 -42.53 2.43
N PRO A 275 12.38 -42.25 2.50
CA PRO A 275 11.36 -43.26 2.23
C PRO A 275 11.45 -43.87 0.82
N PHE A 276 12.15 -43.19 -0.11
CA PHE A 276 12.46 -43.62 -1.47
C PHE A 276 13.75 -42.97 -1.98
N ASP A 277 14.44 -43.62 -2.93
CA ASP A 277 15.77 -43.26 -3.48
C ASP A 277 15.91 -41.85 -4.11
N ASP A 278 14.81 -41.09 -4.27
CA ASP A 278 14.77 -39.78 -4.93
C ASP A 278 14.35 -38.60 -4.01
N PHE A 279 14.34 -38.79 -2.68
CA PHE A 279 13.94 -37.73 -1.73
C PHE A 279 15.08 -36.73 -1.45
N ARG A 280 14.78 -35.42 -1.37
CA ARG A 280 15.78 -34.38 -1.08
C ARG A 280 16.26 -34.47 0.37
N VAL A 281 17.50 -34.92 0.57
CA VAL A 281 18.22 -34.93 1.86
C VAL A 281 18.53 -33.49 2.37
N ARG A 282 18.39 -32.46 1.53
CA ARG A 282 18.69 -31.06 1.89
C ARG A 282 17.49 -30.15 1.65
N ILE A 283 16.98 -29.54 2.73
CA ILE A 283 15.86 -28.60 2.69
C ILE A 283 16.43 -27.19 2.39
N LEU A 284 15.96 -26.59 1.30
CA LEU A 284 16.16 -25.15 1.06
C LEU A 284 15.36 -24.37 2.11
N PRO A 285 15.95 -23.44 2.86
CA PRO A 285 15.21 -22.59 3.78
C PRO A 285 14.10 -21.83 3.05
N VAL A 286 12.92 -21.76 3.65
CA VAL A 286 11.74 -21.12 3.06
C VAL A 286 11.19 -20.08 4.02
N LEU A 287 11.04 -18.85 3.55
CA LEU A 287 10.27 -17.82 4.22
C LEU A 287 8.78 -18.12 4.00
N GLY A 288 8.03 -18.49 5.05
CA GLY A 288 6.67 -19.03 4.94
C GLY A 288 5.67 -18.14 4.19
N THR A 289 5.91 -16.83 4.11
CA THR A 289 5.08 -15.89 3.34
C THR A 289 5.20 -16.09 1.83
N LEU A 290 6.34 -16.58 1.32
CA LEU A 290 6.56 -16.74 -0.13
C LEU A 290 5.72 -17.88 -0.72
N PRO A 291 5.70 -19.10 -0.15
CA PRO A 291 4.77 -20.14 -0.60
C PRO A 291 3.31 -19.70 -0.60
N ALA A 292 2.89 -18.94 0.42
CA ALA A 292 1.53 -18.40 0.48
C ALA A 292 1.24 -17.45 -0.70
N LEU A 293 2.19 -16.55 -1.02
CA LEU A 293 2.06 -15.64 -2.16
C LEU A 293 2.03 -16.39 -3.50
N PHE A 294 2.87 -17.41 -3.68
CA PHE A 294 2.82 -18.27 -4.87
C PHE A 294 1.46 -18.97 -4.98
N GLY A 295 0.95 -19.55 -3.89
CA GLY A 295 -0.34 -20.23 -3.86
C GLY A 295 -1.50 -19.29 -4.20
N ASN A 296 -1.52 -18.10 -3.60
CA ASN A 296 -2.54 -17.08 -3.88
C ASN A 296 -2.45 -16.55 -5.31
N THR A 297 -1.24 -16.38 -5.85
CA THR A 297 -1.02 -15.96 -7.25
C THR A 297 -1.56 -17.01 -8.21
N ILE A 298 -1.29 -18.29 -7.95
CA ILE A 298 -1.81 -19.41 -8.74
C ILE A 298 -3.33 -19.47 -8.68
N ALA A 299 -3.93 -19.40 -7.48
CA ALA A 299 -5.38 -19.41 -7.33
C ALA A 299 -6.04 -18.28 -8.13
N THR A 300 -5.48 -17.07 -8.05
CA THR A 300 -5.94 -15.91 -8.81
C THR A 300 -5.86 -16.15 -10.31
N TYR A 301 -4.72 -16.66 -10.80
CA TYR A 301 -4.53 -17.00 -12.21
C TYR A 301 -5.60 -17.99 -12.70
N VAL A 302 -5.84 -19.05 -11.94
CA VAL A 302 -6.80 -20.11 -12.29
C VAL A 302 -8.23 -19.55 -12.35
N LEU A 303 -8.65 -18.78 -11.36
CA LEU A 303 -9.99 -18.15 -11.33
C LEU A 303 -10.20 -17.21 -12.52
N LEU A 304 -9.21 -16.39 -12.86
CA LEU A 304 -9.27 -15.49 -14.01
C LEU A 304 -9.28 -16.24 -15.35
N LYS A 305 -8.64 -17.42 -15.43
CA LYS A 305 -8.68 -18.28 -16.62
C LYS A 305 -10.00 -19.02 -16.77
N ILE A 306 -10.54 -19.61 -15.70
CA ILE A 306 -11.86 -20.28 -15.70
C ILE A 306 -12.95 -19.30 -16.15
N THR A 307 -12.88 -18.05 -15.71
CA THR A 307 -13.87 -17.02 -16.05
C THR A 307 -13.63 -16.33 -17.39
N ASN A 308 -12.56 -16.68 -18.12
CA ASN A 308 -12.10 -15.98 -19.33
C ASN A 308 -12.06 -14.45 -19.13
N TRP A 309 -11.39 -14.00 -18.06
CA TRP A 309 -11.36 -12.59 -17.71
C TRP A 309 -10.60 -11.75 -18.74
N GLU A 310 -11.34 -10.89 -19.45
CA GLU A 310 -10.85 -10.11 -20.60
C GLU A 310 -9.71 -9.15 -20.25
N HIS A 311 -9.66 -8.65 -19.02
CA HIS A 311 -8.66 -7.67 -18.59
C HIS A 311 -7.40 -8.29 -17.96
N PHE A 312 -7.22 -9.61 -18.06
CA PHE A 312 -6.07 -10.28 -17.47
C PHE A 312 -4.96 -10.53 -18.51
N HIS A 313 -3.94 -9.68 -18.47
CA HIS A 313 -2.74 -9.80 -19.30
C HIS A 313 -1.48 -9.81 -18.42
N PRO A 314 -0.90 -10.99 -18.12
CA PRO A 314 0.35 -11.08 -17.36
C PRO A 314 1.47 -10.28 -18.01
N LEU A 315 2.27 -9.60 -17.19
CA LEU A 315 3.41 -8.82 -17.67
C LEU A 315 4.50 -9.74 -18.21
N VAL A 316 4.96 -9.46 -19.43
CA VAL A 316 6.11 -10.15 -20.03
C VAL A 316 7.40 -9.56 -19.44
N ALA A 317 7.71 -9.95 -18.20
CA ALA A 317 8.89 -9.51 -17.47
C ALA A 317 10.19 -10.15 -18.02
N LYS A 318 10.59 -9.78 -19.24
CA LYS A 318 11.98 -9.92 -19.67
C LYS A 318 12.74 -8.73 -19.10
N ASN A 319 13.88 -8.95 -18.44
CA ASN A 319 14.72 -7.86 -17.94
C ASN A 319 15.30 -7.07 -19.13
N ARG A 320 14.51 -6.11 -19.64
CA ARG A 320 14.76 -5.32 -20.85
C ARG A 320 15.41 -3.97 -20.52
N THR A 321 16.14 -3.88 -19.41
CA THR A 321 16.80 -2.63 -18.95
C THR A 321 17.69 -2.00 -20.05
N ALA A 322 18.39 -2.84 -20.83
CA ALA A 322 19.18 -2.39 -21.98
C ALA A 322 18.31 -1.77 -23.10
N LEU A 323 17.13 -2.32 -23.34
CA LEU A 323 16.16 -1.81 -24.32
C LEU A 323 15.56 -0.47 -23.88
N TYR A 324 15.18 -0.33 -22.60
CA TYR A 324 14.64 0.94 -22.07
C TYR A 324 15.70 2.05 -22.08
N THR A 325 16.94 1.69 -21.78
CA THR A 325 18.07 2.62 -21.91
C THR A 325 18.28 3.04 -23.36
N LYS A 326 18.09 2.12 -24.32
CA LYS A 326 18.13 2.43 -25.75
C LYS A 326 17.00 3.37 -26.16
N PHE A 327 15.75 3.11 -25.75
CA PHE A 327 14.62 4.01 -26.03
C PHE A 327 14.87 5.43 -25.53
N HIS A 328 15.38 5.57 -24.31
CA HIS A 328 15.70 6.88 -23.76
C HIS A 328 16.76 7.61 -24.59
N LYS A 329 17.83 6.91 -25.00
CA LYS A 329 18.88 7.49 -25.85
C LYS A 329 18.35 7.91 -27.22
N ASP A 330 17.54 7.06 -27.85
CA ASP A 330 16.97 7.32 -29.17
C ASP A 330 16.02 8.54 -29.14
N LEU A 331 15.20 8.68 -28.09
CA LEU A 331 14.30 9.83 -27.90
C LEU A 331 15.05 11.13 -27.60
N VAL A 332 16.10 11.09 -26.77
CA VAL A 332 16.96 12.27 -26.51
C VAL A 332 17.63 12.75 -27.80
N LEU A 333 18.13 11.81 -28.62
CA LEU A 333 18.77 12.15 -29.89
C LEU A 333 17.79 12.82 -30.86
N LYS A 334 16.53 12.36 -30.90
CA LYS A 334 15.49 12.91 -31.78
C LYS A 334 14.97 14.28 -31.34
N GLU A 335 14.81 14.52 -30.04
CA GLU A 335 14.32 15.82 -29.54
C GLU A 335 15.41 16.90 -29.49
N GLY A 336 16.70 16.53 -29.57
CA GLY A 336 17.81 17.48 -29.54
C GLY A 336 18.00 18.22 -28.20
N GLN A 337 17.24 17.84 -27.17
CA GLN A 337 17.24 18.43 -25.83
C GLN A 337 17.02 17.37 -24.74
N LYS A 338 17.20 17.77 -23.47
CA LYS A 338 16.95 16.89 -22.33
C LYS A 338 15.44 16.61 -22.21
N ILE A 339 15.04 15.36 -22.38
CA ILE A 339 13.65 14.94 -22.24
C ILE A 339 13.28 14.76 -20.77
N ASN A 340 12.03 15.08 -20.41
CA ASN A 340 11.47 14.91 -19.07
C ASN A 340 10.76 13.55 -18.93
N LEU A 341 11.41 12.48 -19.38
CA LEU A 341 10.92 11.10 -19.30
C LEU A 341 12.02 10.21 -18.72
N THR A 342 11.72 9.46 -17.67
CA THR A 342 12.66 8.52 -17.05
C THR A 342 12.63 7.15 -17.74
N ILE A 343 13.63 6.31 -17.48
CA ILE A 343 13.66 4.92 -17.97
C ILE A 343 12.42 4.14 -17.47
N SER A 344 11.95 4.43 -16.25
CA SER A 344 10.74 3.82 -15.69
C SER A 344 9.48 4.22 -16.44
N ASP A 345 9.42 5.47 -16.90
CA ASP A 345 8.28 5.99 -17.67
C ASP A 345 8.22 5.33 -19.05
N LEU A 346 9.37 5.17 -19.70
CA LEU A 346 9.45 4.44 -20.97
C LEU A 346 9.14 2.96 -20.81
N LYS A 347 9.52 2.36 -19.68
CA LYS A 347 9.11 1.00 -19.32
C LYS A 347 7.59 0.93 -19.16
N TYR A 348 6.95 1.88 -18.49
CA TYR A 348 5.50 1.92 -18.36
C TYR A 348 4.82 2.00 -19.73
N VAL A 349 5.21 2.96 -20.56
CA VAL A 349 4.66 3.12 -21.92
C VAL A 349 4.82 1.83 -22.72
N PHE A 350 6.01 1.22 -22.70
CA PHE A 350 6.28 0.02 -23.47
C PHE A 350 5.55 -1.21 -22.93
N GLU A 351 5.64 -1.49 -21.63
CA GLU A 351 5.12 -2.73 -21.02
C GLU A 351 3.63 -2.65 -20.68
N GLN A 352 3.14 -1.51 -20.19
CA GLN A 352 1.78 -1.38 -19.67
C GLN A 352 0.81 -0.84 -20.72
N ILE A 353 1.20 0.20 -21.46
CA ILE A 353 0.31 0.78 -22.49
C ILE A 353 0.33 -0.11 -23.73
N TRP A 354 1.52 -0.52 -24.20
CA TRP A 354 1.68 -1.21 -25.48
C TRP A 354 2.03 -2.70 -25.38
N PHE A 355 2.12 -3.26 -24.16
CA PHE A 355 2.36 -4.69 -23.93
C PHE A 355 3.57 -5.27 -24.67
N GLY A 356 4.57 -4.43 -24.95
CA GLY A 356 5.78 -4.78 -25.68
C GLY A 356 5.56 -5.22 -27.12
N ARG A 357 4.55 -4.65 -27.79
CA ARG A 357 4.18 -4.95 -29.19
C ARG A 357 4.02 -3.67 -30.02
N SER A 358 4.20 -3.79 -31.34
CA SER A 358 3.86 -2.71 -32.28
C SER A 358 2.35 -2.46 -32.29
N ILE A 359 1.95 -1.18 -32.38
CA ILE A 359 0.52 -0.81 -32.46
C ILE A 359 -0.12 -1.23 -33.79
N THR A 360 0.66 -1.43 -34.85
CA THR A 360 0.17 -1.79 -36.18
C THR A 360 0.27 -3.29 -36.44
N SER A 361 1.47 -3.86 -36.39
CA SER A 361 1.73 -5.28 -36.73
C SER A 361 1.53 -6.25 -35.56
N LEU A 362 1.46 -5.76 -34.32
CA LEU A 362 1.48 -6.56 -33.08
C LEU A 362 2.75 -7.39 -32.87
N ASP A 363 3.78 -7.14 -33.68
CA ASP A 363 5.10 -7.76 -33.59
C ASP A 363 5.84 -7.33 -32.32
N SER A 364 6.68 -8.21 -31.78
CA SER A 364 7.49 -7.96 -30.57
C SER A 364 8.95 -7.62 -30.85
N ASP A 365 9.37 -7.65 -32.11
CA ASP A 365 10.78 -7.58 -32.52
C ASP A 365 11.17 -6.20 -33.06
N ASN A 366 12.41 -5.79 -32.78
CA ASN A 366 13.00 -4.52 -33.26
C ASN A 366 12.12 -3.28 -33.03
N LEU A 367 11.45 -3.25 -31.88
CA LEU A 367 10.56 -2.17 -31.49
C LEU A 367 11.31 -0.91 -31.09
N ILE A 368 10.67 0.24 -31.30
CA ILE A 368 11.09 1.57 -30.88
C ILE A 368 9.87 2.40 -30.42
N LEU A 369 10.12 3.40 -29.58
CA LEU A 369 9.11 4.37 -29.15
C LEU A 369 9.23 5.64 -29.97
N VAL A 370 8.11 6.13 -30.49
CA VAL A 370 8.02 7.39 -31.25
C VAL A 370 6.85 8.24 -30.80
N LYS A 371 6.96 9.54 -31.04
CA LYS A 371 5.89 10.49 -30.77
C LYS A 371 4.70 10.18 -31.68
N TRP A 372 3.51 10.07 -31.11
CA TRP A 372 2.31 9.73 -31.87
C TRP A 372 1.82 10.91 -32.72
N ARG A 373 1.43 12.02 -32.07
CA ARG A 373 1.07 13.27 -32.74
C ARG A 373 2.23 14.24 -32.69
N LYS A 374 2.76 14.62 -33.86
CA LYS A 374 3.96 15.46 -34.00
C LYS A 374 3.78 16.85 -33.38
N GLU A 375 2.55 17.39 -33.42
CA GLU A 375 2.24 18.72 -32.89
C GLU A 375 2.27 18.75 -31.36
N ASN A 376 2.02 17.61 -30.72
CA ASN A 376 1.93 17.51 -29.27
C ASN A 376 3.32 17.35 -28.62
N PRO A 377 3.51 17.88 -27.40
CA PRO A 377 4.78 17.72 -26.68
C PRO A 377 5.07 16.25 -26.39
N LEU A 378 6.36 15.92 -26.26
CA LEU A 378 6.79 14.58 -25.87
C LEU A 378 6.31 14.30 -24.44
N SER A 379 5.47 13.28 -24.28
CA SER A 379 4.94 12.84 -22.98
C SER A 379 4.65 11.34 -23.02
N MET A 380 4.42 10.72 -21.85
CA MET A 380 4.03 9.31 -21.77
C MET A 380 2.73 9.02 -22.53
N PHE A 381 1.84 10.01 -22.60
CA PHE A 381 0.53 9.92 -23.25
C PHE A 381 0.55 10.37 -24.72
N ASN A 382 1.74 10.59 -25.28
CA ASN A 382 1.93 10.92 -26.71
C ASN A 382 3.05 10.05 -27.32
N LEU A 383 3.19 8.82 -26.84
CA LEU A 383 4.19 7.85 -27.31
C LEU A 383 3.51 6.55 -27.74
N VAL A 384 3.91 6.04 -28.90
CA VAL A 384 3.47 4.74 -29.44
C VAL A 384 4.66 3.83 -29.69
N CYS A 385 4.40 2.52 -29.68
CA CYS A 385 5.39 1.50 -29.99
C CYS A 385 5.22 1.01 -31.43
N LEU A 386 6.30 1.05 -32.20
CA LEU A 386 6.34 0.60 -33.60
C LEU A 386 7.62 -0.19 -33.87
N THR A 387 7.63 -1.05 -34.88
CA THR A 387 8.88 -1.60 -35.40
C THR A 387 9.73 -0.51 -36.06
N LYS A 388 11.03 -0.75 -36.20
CA LYS A 388 11.95 0.20 -36.85
C LYS A 388 11.54 0.57 -38.29
N ASN A 389 10.88 -0.33 -39.01
CA ASN A 389 10.41 -0.07 -40.38
C ASN A 389 9.13 0.78 -40.36
N GLU A 390 8.16 0.44 -39.51
CA GLU A 390 6.91 1.18 -39.35
C GLU A 390 7.16 2.62 -38.86
N SER A 391 8.13 2.81 -37.95
CA SER A 391 8.49 4.15 -37.50
C SER A 391 9.00 5.06 -38.61
N LYS A 392 9.70 4.54 -39.62
CA LYS A 392 10.16 5.36 -40.75
C LYS A 392 8.99 5.82 -41.61
N LEU A 393 8.00 4.94 -41.80
CA LEU A 393 6.76 5.27 -42.49
C LEU A 393 5.97 6.31 -41.69
N HIS A 394 5.83 6.09 -40.37
CA HIS A 394 5.18 7.02 -39.46
C HIS A 394 5.76 8.44 -39.54
N GLU A 395 7.09 8.55 -39.60
CA GLU A 395 7.77 9.84 -39.72
C GLU A 395 7.49 10.56 -41.06
N SER A 396 7.18 9.82 -42.13
CA SER A 396 6.87 10.39 -43.44
C SER A 396 5.44 10.94 -43.58
N TYR A 397 4.54 10.58 -42.66
CA TYR A 397 3.15 11.02 -42.74
C TYR A 397 2.97 12.45 -42.20
N GLU A 398 2.30 13.28 -42.97
CA GLU A 398 1.87 14.63 -42.54
C GLU A 398 0.53 14.58 -41.80
N ASN A 399 -0.40 13.73 -42.27
CA ASN A 399 -1.72 13.51 -41.68
C ASN A 399 -1.87 12.04 -41.26
N LEU A 400 -2.20 11.78 -39.98
CA LEU A 400 -2.28 10.43 -39.43
C LEU A 400 -3.58 9.73 -39.87
N GLU A 401 -4.66 10.50 -39.97
CA GLU A 401 -5.99 10.04 -40.32
C GLU A 401 -6.02 9.48 -41.76
N ASP A 402 -5.25 10.08 -42.66
CA ASP A 402 -5.08 9.61 -44.04
C ASP A 402 -4.15 8.38 -44.14
N ALA A 403 -3.18 8.27 -43.23
CA ALA A 403 -2.17 7.22 -43.26
C ALA A 403 -2.59 5.91 -42.60
N TYR A 404 -3.30 5.98 -41.47
CA TYR A 404 -3.72 4.82 -40.66
C TYR A 404 -5.23 4.58 -40.67
N GLY A 405 -6.02 5.55 -41.15
CA GLY A 405 -7.47 5.52 -41.11
C GLY A 405 -8.06 6.07 -39.80
N LEU A 406 -9.18 6.78 -39.92
CA LEU A 406 -9.86 7.48 -38.83
C LEU A 406 -10.20 6.58 -37.62
N GLU A 407 -10.70 5.36 -37.86
CA GLU A 407 -11.08 4.44 -36.79
C GLU A 407 -9.87 3.98 -35.96
N PHE A 408 -8.76 3.68 -36.64
CA PHE A 408 -7.53 3.24 -35.98
C PHE A 408 -6.91 4.36 -35.15
N VAL A 409 -6.80 5.57 -35.72
CA VAL A 409 -6.27 6.74 -35.01
C VAL A 409 -7.13 7.04 -33.77
N SER A 410 -8.46 7.03 -33.92
CA SER A 410 -9.38 7.24 -32.80
C SER A 410 -9.22 6.18 -31.70
N SER A 411 -8.96 4.92 -32.05
CA SER A 411 -8.70 3.86 -31.07
C SER A 411 -7.40 4.09 -30.29
N VAL A 412 -6.34 4.52 -30.96
CA VAL A 412 -5.05 4.84 -30.32
C VAL A 412 -5.17 6.04 -29.39
N ASP A 413 -5.82 7.12 -29.84
CA ASP A 413 -6.03 8.32 -29.04
C ASP A 413 -6.90 8.04 -27.81
N ASN A 414 -8.03 7.32 -27.99
CA ASN A 414 -8.88 6.93 -26.86
C ASN A 414 -8.13 6.08 -25.83
N LYS A 415 -7.19 5.24 -26.26
CA LYS A 415 -6.38 4.45 -25.34
C LYS A 415 -5.41 5.33 -24.55
N LEU A 416 -4.72 6.26 -25.22
CA LEU A 416 -3.81 7.21 -24.58
C LEU A 416 -4.55 8.16 -23.62
N ASP A 417 -5.74 8.64 -24.00
CA ASP A 417 -6.58 9.49 -23.17
C ASP A 417 -7.18 8.75 -21.96
N ARG A 418 -7.50 7.46 -22.11
CA ARG A 418 -7.91 6.61 -20.97
C ARG A 418 -6.78 6.45 -19.97
N GLU A 419 -5.56 6.16 -20.43
CA GLU A 419 -4.39 6.07 -19.56
C GLU A 419 -4.08 7.40 -18.87
N ARG A 420 -4.22 8.52 -19.60
CA ARG A 420 -4.10 9.86 -19.03
C ARG A 420 -5.15 10.12 -17.96
N THR A 421 -6.42 9.83 -18.23
CA THR A 421 -7.53 10.01 -17.30
C THR A 421 -7.37 9.11 -16.08
N TYR A 422 -6.92 7.87 -16.26
CA TYR A 422 -6.63 6.93 -15.18
C TYR A 422 -5.47 7.45 -14.32
N PHE A 423 -4.41 7.97 -14.93
CA PHE A 423 -3.29 8.58 -14.22
C PHE A 423 -3.73 9.84 -13.46
N GLU A 424 -4.53 10.73 -14.06
CA GLU A 424 -5.08 11.94 -13.43
C GLU A 424 -6.09 11.61 -12.32
N CYS A 425 -6.95 10.60 -12.50
CA CYS A 425 -7.88 10.12 -11.49
C CYS A 425 -7.16 9.43 -10.33
N LEU A 426 -6.17 8.57 -10.60
CA LEU A 426 -5.30 8.02 -9.57
C LEU A 426 -4.56 9.14 -8.84
N PHE A 427 -4.09 10.17 -9.53
CA PHE A 427 -3.46 11.33 -8.89
C PHE A 427 -4.43 12.08 -7.97
N THR A 428 -5.69 12.21 -8.38
CA THR A 428 -6.75 12.87 -7.59
C THR A 428 -7.17 12.02 -6.40
N ILE A 429 -7.28 10.71 -6.58
CA ILE A 429 -7.58 9.72 -5.55
C ILE A 429 -6.40 9.58 -4.58
N PHE A 430 -5.16 9.56 -5.05
CA PHE A 430 -3.95 9.56 -4.20
C PHE A 430 -3.69 10.92 -3.56
N ALA A 431 -4.15 12.04 -4.14
CA ALA A 431 -4.15 13.34 -3.47
C ALA A 431 -5.18 13.35 -2.32
N GLN A 432 -6.36 12.76 -2.54
CA GLN A 432 -7.40 12.63 -1.51
C GLN A 432 -7.05 11.58 -0.42
N ILE A 433 -6.39 10.48 -0.78
CA ILE A 433 -5.95 9.41 0.14
C ILE A 433 -4.58 9.71 0.78
N GLY A 434 -3.73 10.51 0.12
CA GLY A 434 -2.44 10.97 0.63
C GLY A 434 -2.57 11.89 1.84
N HIS A 435 -3.74 12.49 2.04
CA HIS A 435 -4.11 13.14 3.30
C HIS A 435 -4.31 12.14 4.46
N ALA A 436 -4.49 10.84 4.20
CA ALA A 436 -4.86 9.85 5.20
C ALA A 436 -3.76 8.83 5.58
N ILE A 437 -2.73 8.55 4.75
CA ILE A 437 -1.70 7.54 5.10
C ILE A 437 -0.29 7.99 4.72
N ASN A 438 0.53 8.20 5.75
CA ASN A 438 1.93 8.60 5.71
C ASN A 438 2.79 7.38 5.29
N SER A 439 3.22 7.28 4.03
CA SER A 439 4.20 6.26 3.62
C SER A 439 5.20 6.75 2.57
N THR A 440 6.38 6.17 2.67
CA THR A 440 7.69 6.82 2.57
C THR A 440 8.25 6.95 1.14
N GLN A 441 7.43 6.68 0.11
CA GLN A 441 7.83 6.87 -1.29
C GLN A 441 7.55 8.28 -1.83
N TYR A 442 6.71 9.06 -1.13
CA TYR A 442 6.51 10.49 -1.38
C TYR A 442 7.80 11.33 -1.24
N SER A 443 8.74 10.85 -0.41
CA SER A 443 9.99 11.54 -0.08
C SER A 443 10.99 11.67 -1.24
N LYS A 444 10.91 10.84 -2.29
CA LYS A 444 11.89 10.87 -3.41
C LYS A 444 11.42 11.71 -4.60
N PHE A 445 10.11 11.83 -4.85
CA PHE A 445 9.59 12.63 -5.96
C PHE A 445 9.43 14.11 -5.58
N CYS A 446 9.21 14.44 -4.30
CA CYS A 446 9.22 15.82 -3.80
C CYS A 446 10.59 16.51 -3.85
N LYS A 447 11.69 15.76 -4.10
CA LYS A 447 13.05 16.33 -4.15
C LYS A 447 13.34 17.19 -5.39
N PHE A 448 12.50 17.17 -6.43
CA PHE A 448 12.71 18.03 -7.60
C PHE A 448 11.83 19.29 -7.62
N ARG A 449 10.90 19.42 -6.67
CA ARG A 449 9.99 20.59 -6.58
C ARG A 449 10.15 21.42 -5.30
N ASN A 450 10.78 20.86 -4.26
CA ASN A 450 11.11 21.60 -3.03
C ASN A 450 12.61 21.83 -2.91
N GLN A 451 13.08 22.93 -3.52
CA GLN A 451 13.96 23.78 -2.73
C GLN A 451 13.11 24.42 -1.63
N MET A 452 13.17 23.79 -0.46
CA MET A 452 12.96 24.38 0.88
C MET A 452 11.74 25.29 1.08
N SER A 453 10.60 24.74 1.49
CA SER A 453 9.71 25.51 2.37
C SER A 453 9.02 24.59 3.38
N ARG A 454 9.28 24.84 4.67
CA ARG A 454 8.54 24.25 5.79
C ARG A 454 7.07 24.62 5.66
N ARG A 455 6.16 23.64 5.81
CA ARG A 455 4.71 23.89 5.76
C ARG A 455 4.34 24.89 6.86
N PHE A 456 3.57 25.93 6.49
CA PHE A 456 3.17 26.96 7.42
C PHE A 456 2.23 26.37 8.49
N PHE A 457 2.42 26.73 9.76
CA PHE A 457 1.72 26.13 10.90
C PHE A 457 1.01 27.20 11.74
N VAL A 458 -0.28 27.04 12.02
CA VAL A 458 -1.03 28.00 12.86
C VAL A 458 -1.75 27.24 13.98
N GLY A 459 -1.23 27.40 15.19
CA GLY A 459 -1.84 26.89 16.42
C GLY A 459 -2.72 27.95 17.09
N GLY A 460 -3.94 27.58 17.51
CA GLY A 460 -4.81 28.38 18.35
C GLY A 460 -4.87 27.82 19.76
N ASN A 461 -4.22 28.47 20.72
CA ASN A 461 -4.26 28.09 22.13
C ASN A 461 -5.34 28.86 22.87
N TRP A 462 -6.46 28.18 23.18
CA TRP A 462 -7.59 28.78 23.89
C TRP A 462 -7.29 29.06 25.36
N LYS A 463 -6.22 28.47 25.91
CA LYS A 463 -5.88 28.52 27.34
C LYS A 463 -7.11 28.12 28.18
N MET A 464 -7.30 28.73 29.34
CA MET A 464 -8.46 28.49 30.20
C MET A 464 -9.71 29.30 29.77
N ASN A 465 -10.12 29.21 28.50
CA ASN A 465 -11.30 29.89 27.97
C ASN A 465 -12.21 28.93 27.20
N SER A 466 -13.48 29.34 27.05
CA SER A 466 -14.59 28.73 26.27
C SER A 466 -15.77 28.28 27.12
N SER A 467 -16.93 28.20 26.48
CA SER A 467 -18.18 27.63 27.00
C SER A 467 -18.79 26.69 25.96
N ASN A 468 -19.77 25.86 26.33
CA ASN A 468 -20.47 24.99 25.37
C ASN A 468 -21.13 25.77 24.22
N GLN A 469 -21.61 26.99 24.48
CA GLN A 469 -22.16 27.87 23.44
C GLN A 469 -21.06 28.36 22.49
N HIS A 470 -19.98 28.92 23.05
CA HIS A 470 -18.84 29.38 22.26
C HIS A 470 -18.27 28.26 21.40
N LEU A 471 -18.19 27.04 21.94
CA LEU A 471 -17.71 25.86 21.23
C LEU A 471 -18.56 25.56 19.98
N ALA A 472 -19.89 25.63 20.08
CA ALA A 472 -20.79 25.31 18.98
C ALA A 472 -20.70 26.32 17.82
N GLU A 473 -20.49 27.59 18.14
CA GLU A 473 -20.32 28.66 17.15
C GLU A 473 -18.92 28.62 16.53
N HIS A 474 -17.89 28.50 17.36
CA HIS A 474 -16.50 28.62 16.94
C HIS A 474 -16.03 27.39 16.15
N THR A 475 -16.50 26.18 16.47
CA THR A 475 -16.19 24.98 15.66
C THR A 475 -16.77 25.05 14.25
N LYS A 476 -17.96 25.66 14.07
CA LYS A 476 -18.53 25.90 12.73
C LYS A 476 -17.67 26.86 11.92
N LEU A 477 -17.21 27.95 12.54
CA LEU A 477 -16.30 28.88 11.90
C LEU A 477 -15.00 28.18 11.48
N LEU A 478 -14.38 27.43 12.39
CA LEU A 478 -13.14 26.72 12.12
C LEU A 478 -13.29 25.71 10.97
N ASN A 479 -14.39 24.96 10.92
CA ASN A 479 -14.66 24.02 9.81
C ASN A 479 -14.88 24.69 8.45
N SER A 480 -15.15 26.00 8.41
CA SER A 480 -15.27 26.75 7.15
C SER A 480 -13.91 27.16 6.56
N ILE A 481 -12.82 26.95 7.30
CA ILE A 481 -11.46 27.31 6.87
C ILE A 481 -10.97 26.27 5.86
N ASN A 482 -10.73 26.69 4.62
CA ASN A 482 -9.89 25.92 3.69
C ASN A 482 -8.42 26.07 4.12
N ALA A 483 -7.83 24.96 4.57
CA ALA A 483 -6.48 24.86 5.14
C ALA A 483 -5.51 24.01 4.29
N ASP A 484 -5.72 23.92 2.97
CA ASP A 484 -4.92 23.02 2.11
C ASP A 484 -3.40 23.29 2.21
N ASP A 485 -3.00 24.57 2.32
CA ASP A 485 -1.59 25.00 2.37
C ASP A 485 -1.04 25.22 3.79
N VAL A 486 -1.87 25.17 4.83
CA VAL A 486 -1.52 25.55 6.22
C VAL A 486 -1.94 24.45 7.20
N GLU A 487 -1.05 24.05 8.09
CA GLU A 487 -1.38 23.11 9.15
C GLU A 487 -2.03 23.87 10.33
N VAL A 488 -3.33 23.66 10.55
CA VAL A 488 -4.10 24.34 11.59
C VAL A 488 -4.32 23.41 12.78
N VAL A 489 -4.01 23.88 13.99
CA VAL A 489 -4.17 23.10 15.23
C VAL A 489 -4.87 23.93 16.30
N ILE A 490 -5.86 23.36 16.99
CA ILE A 490 -6.62 24.03 18.06
C ILE A 490 -6.40 23.32 19.39
N ALA A 491 -6.06 24.07 20.43
CA ALA A 491 -5.80 23.57 21.77
C ALA A 491 -6.86 24.08 22.77
N PRO A 492 -7.98 23.36 22.95
CA PRO A 492 -9.01 23.69 23.93
C PRO A 492 -8.62 23.25 25.36
N PRO A 493 -9.31 23.74 26.42
CA PRO A 493 -9.22 23.15 27.76
C PRO A 493 -9.52 21.65 27.75
N SER A 494 -8.88 20.90 28.66
CA SER A 494 -8.97 19.43 28.71
C SER A 494 -10.41 18.89 28.79
N ILE A 495 -11.28 19.58 29.52
CA ILE A 495 -12.70 19.23 29.67
C ILE A 495 -13.51 19.32 28.37
N TYR A 496 -13.00 20.03 27.36
CA TYR A 496 -13.66 20.19 26.05
C TYR A 496 -12.94 19.42 24.94
N LEU A 497 -11.81 18.76 25.20
CA LEU A 497 -10.97 18.12 24.18
C LEU A 497 -11.74 17.16 23.27
N CYS A 498 -12.43 16.18 23.85
CA CYS A 498 -13.19 15.19 23.08
C CYS A 498 -14.33 15.86 22.29
N SER A 499 -15.09 16.77 22.92
CA SER A 499 -16.18 17.46 22.21
C SER A 499 -15.68 18.35 21.07
N VAL A 500 -14.50 18.94 21.18
CA VAL A 500 -13.88 19.72 20.10
C VAL A 500 -13.43 18.80 18.98
N ARG A 501 -12.76 17.68 19.31
CA ARG A 501 -12.32 16.70 18.32
C ARG A 501 -13.47 16.10 17.51
N ASP A 502 -14.59 15.79 18.17
CA ASP A 502 -15.79 15.25 17.50
C ASP A 502 -16.45 16.26 16.55
N LYS A 503 -16.37 17.56 16.85
CA LYS A 503 -17.03 18.63 16.07
C LYS A 503 -16.15 19.21 14.98
N LEU A 504 -14.82 19.16 15.11
CA LEU A 504 -13.90 19.71 14.12
C LEU A 504 -13.60 18.72 13.00
N ASP A 505 -13.46 19.24 11.79
CA ASP A 505 -12.98 18.50 10.61
C ASP A 505 -11.63 17.81 10.93
N LYS A 506 -11.44 16.60 10.42
CA LYS A 506 -10.21 15.81 10.64
C LYS A 506 -8.96 16.49 10.08
N ASN A 507 -9.10 17.43 9.13
CA ASN A 507 -8.02 18.24 8.59
C ASN A 507 -7.50 19.30 9.60
N ILE A 508 -8.28 19.64 10.62
CA ILE A 508 -7.86 20.53 11.70
C ILE A 508 -7.38 19.67 12.87
N GLY A 509 -6.12 19.87 13.27
CA GLY A 509 -5.54 19.19 14.42
C GLY A 509 -6.19 19.65 15.73
N VAL A 510 -6.35 18.73 16.68
CA VAL A 510 -6.70 19.07 18.07
C VAL A 510 -5.51 18.73 18.95
N ALA A 511 -5.16 19.66 19.83
CA ALA A 511 -4.06 19.54 20.76
C ALA A 511 -4.54 19.58 22.21
N SER A 512 -3.93 18.78 23.08
CA SER A 512 -4.02 19.07 24.52
C SER A 512 -3.12 20.25 24.89
N GLN A 513 -3.51 21.03 25.90
CA GLN A 513 -2.71 22.15 26.41
C GLN A 513 -1.55 21.72 27.33
N ASN A 514 -1.57 20.48 27.82
CA ASN A 514 -0.50 19.86 28.61
C ASN A 514 -0.65 18.32 28.59
N CYS A 515 0.39 17.59 29.00
CA CYS A 515 0.30 16.19 29.40
C CYS A 515 1.42 15.85 30.38
N TYR A 516 1.35 14.66 30.97
CA TYR A 516 2.38 14.14 31.88
C TYR A 516 3.37 13.20 31.19
N PHE A 517 4.46 12.84 31.89
CA PHE A 517 5.58 12.08 31.33
C PHE A 517 5.55 10.57 31.65
N VAL A 518 4.40 10.05 32.09
CA VAL A 518 4.16 8.61 32.27
C VAL A 518 2.76 8.21 31.74
N ASP A 519 2.55 6.93 31.46
CA ASP A 519 1.28 6.44 30.87
C ASP A 519 0.11 6.44 31.84
N ASN A 520 0.37 6.05 33.09
CA ASN A 520 -0.59 5.97 34.18
C ASN A 520 0.15 6.04 35.52
N GLY A 521 -0.59 6.26 36.59
CA GLY A 521 -0.04 6.30 37.95
C GLY A 521 -0.84 7.22 38.87
N ALA A 522 -0.33 7.42 40.07
CA ALA A 522 -0.94 8.26 41.09
C ALA A 522 -0.64 9.76 40.85
N PHE A 523 -1.18 10.30 39.75
CA PHE A 523 -1.01 11.70 39.35
C PHE A 523 -2.37 12.38 39.16
N THR A 524 -3.11 12.56 40.25
CA THR A 524 -4.45 13.13 40.24
C THR A 524 -4.49 14.50 39.55
N GLY A 525 -5.33 14.62 38.52
CA GLY A 525 -5.50 15.86 37.73
C GLY A 525 -4.67 15.91 36.46
N GLU A 526 -3.68 15.03 36.29
CA GLU A 526 -2.88 14.95 35.07
C GLU A 526 -3.53 14.06 34.00
N ILE A 527 -3.15 14.30 32.75
CA ILE A 527 -3.57 13.52 31.58
C ILE A 527 -2.34 12.95 30.86
N SER A 528 -2.40 11.69 30.43
CA SER A 528 -1.26 11.02 29.79
C SER A 528 -1.36 11.08 28.25
N PRO A 529 -0.22 10.99 27.54
CA PRO A 529 -0.22 10.85 26.08
C PRO A 529 -1.07 9.69 25.56
N SER A 530 -1.12 8.58 26.30
CA SER A 530 -1.95 7.43 25.95
C SER A 530 -3.45 7.74 26.00
N MET A 531 -3.91 8.53 26.98
CA MET A 531 -5.30 9.01 27.02
C MET A 531 -5.64 9.91 25.82
N LEU A 532 -4.69 10.76 25.40
CA LEU A 532 -4.88 11.65 24.24
C LEU A 532 -5.03 10.85 22.94
N LEU A 533 -4.14 9.89 22.71
CA LEU A 533 -4.16 9.03 21.53
C LEU A 533 -5.41 8.15 21.44
N ASP A 534 -5.93 7.70 22.59
CA ASP A 534 -7.19 6.94 22.66
C ASP A 534 -8.41 7.77 22.21
N ASN A 535 -8.31 9.10 22.30
CA ASN A 535 -9.34 10.05 21.90
C ASN A 535 -9.02 10.77 20.56
N ASP A 536 -8.14 10.20 19.71
CA ASP A 536 -7.67 10.76 18.42
C ASP A 536 -7.11 12.21 18.52
N ILE A 537 -6.52 12.54 19.67
CA ILE A 537 -5.81 13.81 19.90
C ILE A 537 -4.33 13.55 19.66
N ARG A 538 -3.79 14.13 18.60
CA ARG A 538 -2.42 13.84 18.11
C ARG A 538 -1.39 14.91 18.44
N TYR A 539 -1.84 16.08 18.90
CA TYR A 539 -0.98 17.19 19.25
C TYR A 539 -0.99 17.46 20.75
N VAL A 540 0.08 18.03 21.27
CA VAL A 540 0.13 18.54 22.65
C VAL A 540 1.06 19.75 22.76
N ILE A 541 0.62 20.79 23.47
CA ILE A 541 1.46 21.92 23.85
C ILE A 541 2.18 21.56 25.16
N ILE A 542 3.50 21.71 25.20
CA ILE A 542 4.31 21.42 26.39
C ILE A 542 5.30 22.56 26.62
N GLY A 543 5.45 22.95 27.89
CA GLY A 543 6.36 24.01 28.29
C GLY A 543 5.87 25.41 27.96
N HIS A 544 4.56 25.61 27.77
CA HIS A 544 3.96 26.93 27.64
C HIS A 544 4.39 27.86 28.79
N SER A 545 4.56 29.14 28.51
CA SER A 545 5.04 30.13 29.49
C SER A 545 4.29 30.07 30.83
N GLU A 546 2.96 30.01 30.81
CA GLU A 546 2.10 29.89 32.01
C GLU A 546 2.44 28.65 32.84
N ARG A 547 2.79 27.54 32.20
CA ARG A 547 3.17 26.28 32.87
C ARG A 547 4.51 26.44 33.59
N ARG A 548 5.46 27.14 32.97
CA ARG A 548 6.78 27.44 33.54
C ARG A 548 6.70 28.46 34.68
N THR A 549 5.96 29.55 34.49
CA THR A 549 5.98 30.70 35.41
C THR A 549 4.98 30.57 36.56
N ILE A 550 3.74 30.12 36.28
CA ILE A 550 2.67 30.05 37.28
C ILE A 550 2.68 28.71 38.02
N PHE A 551 3.00 27.64 37.31
CA PHE A 551 2.96 26.28 37.86
C PHE A 551 4.33 25.61 37.96
N HIS A 552 5.39 26.40 37.74
CA HIS A 552 6.77 26.04 38.05
C HIS A 552 7.28 24.76 37.37
N GLU A 553 6.82 24.46 36.15
CA GLU A 553 7.38 23.36 35.37
C GLU A 553 8.82 23.67 34.94
N THR A 554 9.76 22.83 35.37
CA THR A 554 11.20 22.99 35.12
C THR A 554 11.60 22.55 33.71
N ASP A 555 12.76 22.99 33.23
CA ASP A 555 13.32 22.59 31.93
C ASP A 555 13.47 21.05 31.83
N GLU A 556 13.89 20.40 32.91
CA GLU A 556 14.01 18.94 32.99
C GLU A 556 12.64 18.24 32.90
N LEU A 557 11.65 18.71 33.67
CA LEU A 557 10.30 18.14 33.64
C LEU A 557 9.69 18.25 32.24
N ILE A 558 9.85 19.40 31.60
CA ILE A 558 9.37 19.66 30.25
C ILE A 558 10.07 18.75 29.24
N ALA A 559 11.40 18.60 29.33
CA ALA A 559 12.13 17.70 28.46
C ALA A 559 11.67 16.24 28.61
N ASN A 560 11.42 15.78 29.84
CA ASN A 560 10.87 14.44 30.10
C ASN A 560 9.46 14.28 29.49
N LYS A 561 8.58 15.27 29.64
CA LYS A 561 7.23 15.28 29.02
C LYS A 561 7.30 15.23 27.49
N VAL A 562 8.16 16.05 26.88
CA VAL A 562 8.37 16.10 25.42
C VAL A 562 8.84 14.73 24.90
N ALA A 563 9.88 14.17 25.53
CA ALA A 563 10.42 12.87 25.13
C ALA A 563 9.39 11.75 25.27
N PHE A 564 8.63 11.74 26.38
CA PHE A 564 7.60 10.73 26.60
C PHE A 564 6.45 10.86 25.59
N ALA A 565 5.94 12.07 25.34
CA ALA A 565 4.90 12.32 24.36
C ALA A 565 5.31 11.87 22.94
N ILE A 566 6.53 12.17 22.53
CA ILE A 566 7.08 11.74 21.23
C ILE A 566 7.24 10.23 21.17
N SER A 567 7.68 9.57 22.25
CA SER A 567 7.80 8.10 22.31
C SER A 567 6.47 7.37 22.08
N LYS A 568 5.35 8.03 22.40
CA LYS A 568 3.99 7.54 22.16
C LYS A 568 3.44 7.90 20.78
N GLY A 569 4.13 8.76 20.04
CA GLY A 569 3.74 9.17 18.69
C GLY A 569 2.91 10.45 18.63
N LEU A 570 2.85 11.24 19.71
CA LEU A 570 2.29 12.60 19.64
C LEU A 570 3.22 13.57 18.92
N ILE A 571 2.64 14.62 18.35
CA ILE A 571 3.33 15.79 17.83
C ILE A 571 3.33 16.86 18.92
N VAL A 572 4.51 17.35 19.28
CA VAL A 572 4.68 18.27 20.41
C VAL A 572 4.94 19.69 19.91
N ILE A 573 4.14 20.63 20.38
CA ILE A 573 4.39 22.07 20.27
C ILE A 573 5.16 22.47 21.53
N ALA A 574 6.48 22.51 21.43
CA ALA A 574 7.38 22.80 22.55
C ALA A 574 7.61 24.32 22.65
N CYS A 575 7.11 24.93 23.73
CA CYS A 575 7.23 26.36 23.93
C CYS A 575 8.53 26.72 24.67
N ILE A 576 9.19 27.77 24.17
CA ILE A 576 10.42 28.36 24.71
C ILE A 576 10.34 29.88 24.66
N GLY A 577 11.04 30.56 25.55
CA GLY A 577 11.04 32.02 25.60
C GLY A 577 11.55 32.58 26.92
N GLU A 578 11.95 33.84 26.87
CA GLU A 578 12.49 34.60 28.00
C GLU A 578 11.42 35.46 28.69
N THR A 579 11.62 35.71 29.99
CA THR A 579 10.86 36.68 30.77
C THR A 579 11.31 38.12 30.47
N LEU A 580 10.49 39.12 30.86
CA LEU A 580 10.86 40.53 30.71
C LEU A 580 12.18 40.84 31.42
N ALA A 581 12.35 40.35 32.65
CA ALA A 581 13.55 40.58 33.44
C ALA A 581 14.80 39.93 32.83
N GLU A 582 14.67 38.77 32.18
CA GLU A 582 15.77 38.14 31.44
C GLU A 582 16.13 38.93 30.18
N ARG A 583 15.13 39.44 29.46
CA ARG A 583 15.35 40.31 28.29
C ARG A 583 16.04 41.62 28.66
N GLU A 584 15.62 42.28 29.74
CA GLU A 584 16.23 43.53 30.23
C GLU A 584 17.69 43.33 30.66
N ARG A 585 18.08 42.10 31.01
CA ARG A 585 19.48 41.71 31.27
C ARG A 585 20.23 41.25 30.01
N ASN A 586 19.63 41.35 28.83
CA ASN A 586 20.17 40.83 27.56
C ASN A 586 20.46 39.32 27.57
N ASP A 587 19.68 38.55 28.34
CA ASP A 587 19.90 37.11 28.56
C ASP A 587 19.04 36.20 27.66
N THR A 588 18.30 36.79 26.70
CA THR A 588 17.32 36.12 25.84
C THR A 588 17.87 34.83 25.21
N LEU A 589 19.03 34.89 24.56
CA LEU A 589 19.59 33.74 23.86
C LEU A 589 20.08 32.66 24.82
N ASN A 590 20.61 33.03 26.00
CA ASN A 590 21.04 32.04 26.99
C ASN A 590 19.86 31.26 27.54
N VAL A 591 18.73 31.94 27.81
CA VAL A 591 17.49 31.29 28.26
C VAL A 591 16.96 30.33 27.18
N VAL A 592 16.87 30.80 25.93
CA VAL A 592 16.42 30.00 24.79
C VAL A 592 17.32 28.78 24.57
N TYR A 593 18.65 28.96 24.61
CA TYR A 593 19.60 27.87 24.45
C TYR A 593 19.58 26.90 25.62
N ARG A 594 19.39 27.36 26.86
CA ARG A 594 19.20 26.48 28.04
C ARG A 594 18.00 25.57 27.84
N GLN A 595 16.86 26.14 27.45
CA GLN A 595 15.62 25.39 27.21
C GLN A 595 15.77 24.40 26.06
N LEU A 596 16.40 24.81 24.94
CA LEU A 596 16.67 23.92 23.80
C LEU A 596 17.66 22.80 24.14
N THR A 597 18.66 23.07 24.98
CA THR A 597 19.65 22.08 25.41
C THR A 597 18.96 20.97 26.22
N ALA A 598 18.07 21.33 27.15
CA ALA A 598 17.29 20.35 27.90
C ALA A 598 16.47 19.43 26.99
N LEU A 599 15.85 19.97 25.92
CA LEU A 599 15.13 19.16 24.93
C LEU A 599 16.08 18.22 24.17
N LYS A 600 17.23 18.73 23.70
CA LYS A 600 18.23 17.93 22.98
C LYS A 600 18.73 16.76 23.81
N GLU A 601 19.01 16.96 25.10
CA GLU A 601 19.51 15.91 25.99
C GLU A 601 18.55 14.72 26.11
N LYS A 602 17.24 14.93 25.91
CA LYS A 602 16.25 13.84 25.91
C LYS A 602 15.88 13.36 24.50
N LEU A 603 16.15 14.17 23.47
CA LEU A 603 15.88 13.89 22.05
C LEU A 603 17.19 13.65 21.29
N GLU A 604 17.99 12.70 21.75
CA GLU A 604 19.34 12.43 21.23
C GLU A 604 19.35 12.03 19.74
N ASN A 605 18.22 11.53 19.21
CA ASN A 605 18.09 11.06 17.84
C ASN A 605 17.37 12.07 16.94
N GLU A 606 17.83 12.25 15.69
CA GLU A 606 17.17 13.09 14.67
C GLU A 606 15.69 12.75 14.47
N ALA A 607 15.31 11.48 14.68
CA ALA A 607 13.94 11.01 14.57
C ALA A 607 12.98 11.68 15.57
N GLY A 608 13.45 12.04 16.76
CA GLY A 608 12.63 12.71 17.78
C GLY A 608 12.18 14.10 17.35
N TRP A 609 13.06 14.83 16.66
CA TRP A 609 12.81 16.20 16.21
C TRP A 609 11.76 16.31 15.09
N LYS A 610 11.51 15.22 14.35
CA LYS A 610 10.48 15.18 13.29
C LYS A 610 9.08 15.53 13.81
N ASN A 611 8.81 15.17 15.07
CA ASN A 611 7.51 15.38 15.71
C ASN A 611 7.50 16.60 16.64
N VAL A 612 8.47 17.53 16.50
CA VAL A 612 8.57 18.76 17.28
C VAL A 612 8.23 19.97 16.42
N VAL A 613 7.42 20.87 16.96
CA VAL A 613 7.24 22.25 16.52
C VAL A 613 7.72 23.14 17.65
N ILE A 614 8.66 24.06 17.37
CA ILE A 614 9.17 24.98 18.38
C ILE A 614 8.31 26.23 18.36
N ALA A 615 7.67 26.58 19.48
CA ALA A 615 6.98 27.85 19.63
C ALA A 615 7.85 28.81 20.45
N TYR A 616 8.38 29.85 19.80
CA TYR A 616 9.06 30.93 20.49
C TYR A 616 8.04 31.96 20.98
N GLU A 617 7.88 32.03 22.29
CA GLU A 617 6.89 32.86 22.99
C GLU A 617 7.59 33.72 24.05
N PRO A 618 8.06 34.93 23.70
CA PRO A 618 8.61 35.85 24.69
C PRO A 618 7.52 36.17 25.72
N VAL A 619 7.75 35.83 27.00
CA VAL A 619 6.69 35.86 28.03
C VAL A 619 6.08 37.25 28.18
N TRP A 620 6.89 38.29 27.98
CA TRP A 620 6.50 39.69 28.05
C TRP A 620 5.62 40.17 26.86
N ALA A 621 5.56 39.41 25.77
CA ALA A 621 4.72 39.68 24.60
C ALA A 621 3.36 38.95 24.65
N ILE A 622 3.12 38.09 25.65
CA ILE A 622 1.91 37.27 25.72
C ILE A 622 0.78 38.06 26.39
N GLY A 623 -0.26 38.40 25.62
CA GLY A 623 -1.46 39.08 26.15
C GLY A 623 -1.23 40.55 26.54
N THR A 624 -0.05 41.11 26.26
CA THR A 624 0.30 42.50 26.59
C THR A 624 0.09 43.48 25.44
N GLY A 625 -0.22 42.99 24.23
CA GLY A 625 -0.34 43.80 23.01
C GLY A 625 1.01 44.27 22.44
N LYS A 626 2.13 43.94 23.08
CA LYS A 626 3.47 44.27 22.60
C LYS A 626 4.01 43.12 21.74
N VAL A 627 4.41 43.42 20.51
CA VAL A 627 4.93 42.45 19.54
C VAL A 627 6.45 42.50 19.54
N ALA A 628 7.11 41.34 19.57
CA ALA A 628 8.56 41.25 19.47
C ALA A 628 9.03 41.37 18.01
N THR A 629 10.32 41.57 17.79
CA THR A 629 10.98 41.40 16.48
C THR A 629 11.50 39.96 16.37
N PRO A 630 10.69 38.96 15.94
CA PRO A 630 11.04 37.54 16.05
C PRO A 630 12.20 37.11 15.15
N ALA A 631 12.49 37.88 14.09
CA ALA A 631 13.45 37.50 13.05
C ALA A 631 14.83 37.13 13.61
N GLN A 632 15.33 37.89 14.60
CA GLN A 632 16.65 37.63 15.19
C GLN A 632 16.68 36.35 16.03
N VAL A 633 15.63 36.08 16.80
CA VAL A 633 15.58 34.93 17.71
C VAL A 633 15.27 33.64 16.95
N HIS A 634 14.36 33.67 15.98
CA HIS A 634 14.07 32.49 15.14
C HIS A 634 15.31 32.04 14.36
N LYS A 635 16.05 33.00 13.79
CA LYS A 635 17.33 32.72 13.15
C LYS A 635 18.32 32.10 14.14
N ALA A 636 18.46 32.67 15.34
CA ALA A 636 19.35 32.14 16.37
C ALA A 636 18.97 30.70 16.82
N ILE A 637 17.67 30.40 16.95
CA ILE A 637 17.18 29.03 17.22
C ILE A 637 17.58 28.09 16.08
N ARG A 638 17.41 28.52 14.82
CA ARG A 638 17.77 27.72 13.65
C ARG A 638 19.28 27.48 13.54
N ASP A 639 20.09 28.51 13.80
CA ASP A 639 21.55 28.41 13.86
C ASP A 639 21.98 27.44 14.99
N TRP A 640 21.31 27.50 16.14
CA TRP A 640 21.55 26.58 17.24
C TRP A 640 21.22 25.13 16.88
N LEU A 641 20.08 24.86 16.22
CA LEU A 641 19.70 23.52 15.75
C LEU A 641 20.71 22.97 14.74
N THR A 642 21.20 23.82 13.84
CA THR A 642 22.21 23.47 12.84
C THR A 642 23.49 23.01 13.51
N LYS A 643 23.95 23.76 14.52
CA LYS A 643 25.21 23.51 15.23
C LYS A 643 25.12 22.33 16.20
N ASN A 644 24.02 22.20 16.93
CA ASN A 644 23.92 21.28 18.07
C ASN A 644 23.16 19.99 17.79
N VAL A 645 22.37 19.93 16.71
CA VAL A 645 21.59 18.75 16.32
C VAL A 645 22.01 18.29 14.93
N SER A 646 21.50 18.91 13.86
CA SER A 646 21.98 18.71 12.49
C SER A 646 21.36 19.74 11.53
N SER A 647 22.01 19.96 10.37
CA SER A 647 21.48 20.81 9.30
C SER A 647 20.12 20.34 8.77
N LYS A 648 19.87 19.02 8.83
CA LYS A 648 18.59 18.45 8.42
C LYS A 648 17.48 18.80 9.41
N VAL A 649 17.71 18.58 10.71
CA VAL A 649 16.75 18.97 11.75
C VAL A 649 16.46 20.47 11.70
N SER A 650 17.48 21.29 11.52
CA SER A 650 17.35 22.75 11.38
C SER A 650 16.48 23.18 10.19
N SER A 651 16.61 22.52 9.04
CA SER A 651 15.84 22.84 7.84
C SER A 651 14.41 22.33 7.88
N ASP A 652 14.15 21.22 8.57
CA ASP A 652 12.84 20.57 8.67
C ASP A 652 11.99 21.10 9.85
N THR A 653 12.61 21.50 10.97
CA THR A 653 11.89 21.94 12.18
C THR A 653 11.16 23.27 11.93
N ARG A 654 9.86 23.28 12.21
CA ARG A 654 9.01 24.47 12.17
C ARG A 654 9.22 25.29 13.44
N ILE A 655 9.55 26.57 13.28
CA ILE A 655 9.70 27.54 14.37
C ILE A 655 8.59 28.58 14.24
N ILE A 656 7.61 28.51 15.12
CA ILE A 656 6.42 29.38 15.12
C ILE A 656 6.54 30.45 16.20
N TYR A 657 5.94 31.61 15.95
CA TYR A 657 5.97 32.74 16.87
C TYR A 657 4.68 32.84 17.69
N GLY A 658 4.78 33.00 19.01
CA GLY A 658 3.60 33.20 19.87
C GLY A 658 3.75 34.40 20.81
N GLY A 659 3.48 35.59 20.28
CA GLY A 659 3.44 36.83 21.08
C GLY A 659 2.54 37.88 20.44
N SER A 660 1.36 38.12 21.01
CA SER A 660 0.40 39.15 20.56
C SER A 660 0.15 39.19 19.04
N VAL A 661 0.04 38.02 18.39
CA VAL A 661 -0.32 37.91 16.97
C VAL A 661 -1.78 38.28 16.77
N THR A 662 -2.06 39.17 15.83
CA THR A 662 -3.40 39.64 15.43
C THR A 662 -3.52 39.62 13.90
N ALA A 663 -4.73 39.79 13.37
CA ALA A 663 -4.93 39.89 11.91
C ALA A 663 -4.16 41.05 11.27
N ASP A 664 -3.92 42.13 12.03
CA ASP A 664 -3.21 43.32 11.53
C ASP A 664 -1.71 43.08 11.34
N ASN A 665 -1.07 42.28 12.20
CA ASN A 665 0.38 42.08 12.19
C ASN A 665 0.83 40.72 11.62
N CYS A 666 -0.08 39.76 11.45
CA CYS A 666 0.28 38.40 11.05
C CYS A 666 0.92 38.34 9.66
N LYS A 667 0.50 39.19 8.71
CA LYS A 667 1.08 39.22 7.37
C LYS A 667 2.55 39.62 7.41
N GLU A 668 2.90 40.71 8.09
CA GLU A 668 4.28 41.16 8.21
C GLU A 668 5.17 40.09 8.87
N LEU A 669 4.68 39.47 9.95
CA LEU A 669 5.40 38.42 10.66
C LEU A 669 5.57 37.14 9.79
N ALA A 670 4.57 36.78 8.99
CA ALA A 670 4.59 35.57 8.15
C ALA A 670 5.58 35.65 6.97
N HIS A 671 5.97 36.86 6.57
CA HIS A 671 6.97 37.12 5.53
C HIS A 671 8.42 37.06 6.03
N GLN A 672 8.63 36.95 7.35
CA GLN A 672 9.97 36.74 7.90
C GLN A 672 10.47 35.32 7.54
N PRO A 673 11.74 35.17 7.10
CA PRO A 673 12.23 33.93 6.47
C PRO A 673 12.25 32.72 7.40
N ASP A 674 12.47 32.95 8.70
CA ASP A 674 12.58 31.91 9.72
C ASP A 674 11.31 31.76 10.58
N VAL A 675 10.25 32.52 10.27
CA VAL A 675 8.93 32.39 10.91
C VAL A 675 8.08 31.43 10.09
N ASP A 676 7.87 30.24 10.65
CA ASP A 676 7.15 29.14 9.97
C ASP A 676 5.67 29.09 10.35
N GLY A 677 5.18 30.08 11.10
CA GLY A 677 3.83 30.03 11.64
C GLY A 677 3.61 30.79 12.93
N PHE A 678 2.46 30.56 13.55
CA PHE A 678 2.02 31.23 14.78
C PHE A 678 1.47 30.29 15.84
N LEU A 679 1.67 30.64 17.11
CA LEU A 679 0.88 30.12 18.24
C LEU A 679 0.06 31.28 18.82
N VAL A 680 -1.25 31.26 18.58
CA VAL A 680 -2.16 32.38 18.79
C VAL A 680 -2.97 32.16 20.06
N GLY A 681 -2.92 33.12 20.98
CA GLY A 681 -3.70 33.13 22.22
C GLY A 681 -5.10 33.72 22.02
N GLY A 682 -5.36 34.91 22.55
CA GLY A 682 -6.70 35.52 22.58
C GLY A 682 -7.38 35.71 21.21
N ALA A 683 -6.61 35.98 20.15
CA ALA A 683 -7.15 36.09 18.80
C ALA A 683 -7.68 34.74 18.25
N SER A 684 -7.24 33.60 18.80
CA SER A 684 -7.72 32.27 18.41
C SER A 684 -9.15 31.97 18.85
N LEU A 685 -9.72 32.79 19.74
CA LEU A 685 -11.11 32.72 20.21
C LEU A 685 -12.06 33.60 19.37
N LYS A 686 -11.53 34.30 18.37
CA LYS A 686 -12.26 35.30 17.59
C LYS A 686 -12.31 34.93 16.11
N PRO A 687 -13.25 35.51 15.34
CA PRO A 687 -13.32 35.31 13.89
C PRO A 687 -12.02 35.67 13.13
N GLU A 688 -11.28 36.65 13.63
CA GLU A 688 -10.00 37.10 13.07
C GLU A 688 -8.92 35.99 12.98
N PHE A 689 -9.10 34.86 13.69
CA PHE A 689 -8.23 33.70 13.54
C PHE A 689 -8.20 33.16 12.10
N VAL A 690 -9.31 33.26 11.36
CA VAL A 690 -9.36 32.85 9.95
C VAL A 690 -8.39 33.67 9.10
N ASP A 691 -8.27 34.97 9.38
CA ASP A 691 -7.35 35.86 8.67
C ASP A 691 -5.89 35.55 9.03
N ILE A 692 -5.62 35.19 10.29
CA ILE A 692 -4.30 34.75 10.74
C ILE A 692 -3.89 33.43 10.07
N VAL A 693 -4.82 32.47 9.90
CA VAL A 693 -4.57 31.24 9.13
C VAL A 693 -4.21 31.56 7.68
N ARG A 694 -4.78 32.63 7.12
CA ARG A 694 -4.53 33.07 5.74
C ARG A 694 -3.36 34.04 5.61
N ALA A 695 -2.53 34.23 6.64
CA ALA A 695 -1.48 35.26 6.65
C ALA A 695 -0.44 35.16 5.50
N ARG A 696 -0.25 33.98 4.89
CA ARG A 696 0.63 33.76 3.73
C ARG A 696 -0.06 33.79 2.36
N LYS A 697 -1.39 33.94 2.33
CA LYS A 697 -2.18 34.17 1.11
C LYS A 697 -2.33 35.68 0.90
#